data_AF-A0A2V6VB14-F1
#
_entry.id   AF-A0A2V6VB14-F1
#
_cell.length_a   1.000
_cell.length_b   1.000
_cell.length_c   1.000
_cell.angle_alpha   90.00
_cell.angle_beta   90.00
_cell.angle_gamma   90.00
#
_symmetry.space_group_name_H-M   'P 1'
#
loop_
_entity.id
_entity.type
_entity.pdbx_description
1 polymer ?
#
loop_
_entity_poly.entity_id
_entity_poly.type
_entity_poly.pdbx_seq_one_letter_code
_entity_poly.pdbx_strand_id
1 'polypeptide(L)'
;MVTAMKRRADAGPILATALLVCAAYYVGANVGFILRFPPATPSLLWPPNSILTATLLLSAPRRWGIYLLAALPAHLVAELGVFPVPLVLSLFVTNCSEALLAAICVRRFSDAPTHFDTLRRVVAFIVGAVLVAPFVSSFVDAAAVTALRDEPYWFVWRTRFFSNVLTELTLVPAIVVLITGAPAWIRRAPLRNKAEAVLLTAGLLGSLVAVFIEPQAGAYPIPGVPVPPLTFIVPFILWAALRFGSSGASLSMLASVLVAIWAATHGRGSFPVPLRAESVLALQIVVSILAIPLMYLAALIEERRRAEKALSERLRFEELLSRLSGAFVHLPSAEMDESFRTWLRRLGEFLGLERAALLRLSEDKELLTVSHCWVAPGIDPGPRSMVIRRFPETVERLFSEQPFVLSRTENHRDEPPKDEDARGQGRVSSQLTIPLVAGGRVLGGLAFDALAADRAWPEEEVQWLRLVAEVFASALARKETVDALGASELMNSAILASLSNGVAVVDRDGRVIAVNEDRGGARRIDDGICSGLFRLRSHHRPLVCDVGGPAQPAGRRRRHLAHGCHRAEARRAGAPAEPPGAGAFHARLDDGRAERLTCSRVEPAADRDPDQRPGRPAVPRRHAARPRRVADDRVRHHLGRQARGGGHPAPARPAQERRPPPARPRPQRPHP
;
A
#
# COMPACT_ATOMS: atom_id res chain seq x y z
N MET A 1 -24.61 19.59 31.91
CA MET A 1 -25.72 19.19 31.02
C MET A 1 -25.21 18.59 29.70
N VAL A 2 -24.30 19.25 28.97
CA VAL A 2 -23.66 18.75 27.73
C VAL A 2 -22.96 17.38 27.89
N THR A 3 -22.24 17.16 29.00
CA THR A 3 -21.58 15.87 29.32
C THR A 3 -22.57 14.74 29.58
N ALA A 4 -23.76 15.04 30.13
CA ALA A 4 -24.82 14.07 30.37
C ALA A 4 -25.58 13.72 29.08
N MET A 5 -25.76 14.69 28.18
CA MET A 5 -26.34 14.48 26.85
C MET A 5 -25.39 13.67 25.95
N LYS A 6 -24.07 13.95 25.98
CA LYS A 6 -23.05 13.19 25.26
C LYS A 6 -22.97 11.72 25.74
N ARG A 7 -23.07 11.50 27.06
CA ARG A 7 -23.16 10.14 27.64
C ARG A 7 -24.42 9.38 27.21
N ARG A 8 -25.57 10.05 27.05
CA ARG A 8 -26.81 9.41 26.54
C ARG A 8 -26.74 9.10 25.04
N ALA A 9 -26.11 9.96 24.25
CA ALA A 9 -25.91 9.72 22.81
C ALA A 9 -24.96 8.54 22.54
N ASP A 10 -23.91 8.37 23.35
CA ASP A 10 -22.97 7.25 23.24
C ASP A 10 -23.52 5.92 23.80
N ALA A 11 -24.56 5.95 24.65
CA ALA A 11 -25.09 4.76 25.32
C ALA A 11 -25.83 3.80 24.35
N GLY A 12 -26.56 4.34 23.37
CA GLY A 12 -27.30 3.53 22.38
C GLY A 12 -26.40 2.61 21.56
N PRO A 13 -25.35 3.14 20.90
CA PRO A 13 -24.39 2.33 20.14
C PRO A 13 -23.64 1.29 21.00
N ILE A 14 -23.30 1.63 22.25
CA ILE A 14 -22.63 0.71 23.17
C ILE A 14 -23.56 -0.45 23.54
N LEU A 15 -24.81 -0.16 23.89
CA LEU A 15 -25.80 -1.17 24.23
C LEU A 15 -26.09 -2.08 23.03
N ALA A 16 -26.27 -1.51 21.83
CA ALA A 16 -26.46 -2.29 20.61
C ALA A 16 -25.26 -3.23 20.34
N THR A 17 -24.03 -2.74 20.52
CA THR A 17 -22.81 -3.55 20.39
C THR A 17 -22.79 -4.66 21.44
N ALA A 18 -23.13 -4.37 22.70
CA ALA A 18 -23.17 -5.37 23.77
C ALA A 18 -24.20 -6.49 23.49
N LEU A 19 -25.39 -6.13 23.00
CA LEU A 19 -26.42 -7.10 22.58
C LEU A 19 -25.95 -7.94 21.40
N LEU A 20 -25.28 -7.33 20.42
CA LEU A 20 -24.70 -8.04 19.29
C LEU A 20 -23.60 -9.01 19.73
N VAL A 21 -22.74 -8.62 20.66
CA VAL A 21 -21.70 -9.48 21.23
C VAL A 21 -22.33 -10.66 21.97
N CYS A 22 -23.36 -10.43 22.78
CA CYS A 22 -24.11 -11.49 23.45
C CYS A 22 -24.70 -12.49 22.45
N ALA A 23 -25.40 -12.00 21.43
CA ALA A 23 -26.01 -12.85 20.41
C ALA A 23 -24.97 -13.62 19.58
N ALA A 24 -23.91 -12.94 19.14
CA ALA A 24 -22.83 -13.55 18.36
C ALA A 24 -22.08 -14.60 19.18
N TYR A 25 -21.80 -14.34 20.46
CA TYR A 25 -21.20 -15.30 21.38
C TYR A 25 -22.08 -16.53 21.53
N TYR A 26 -23.38 -16.37 21.74
CA TYR A 26 -24.33 -17.48 21.87
C TYR A 26 -24.36 -18.35 20.61
N VAL A 27 -24.46 -17.75 19.42
CA VAL A 27 -24.42 -18.48 18.15
C VAL A 27 -23.08 -19.20 18.00
N GLY A 28 -21.97 -18.52 18.29
CA GLY A 28 -20.63 -19.12 18.24
C GLY A 28 -20.47 -20.32 19.17
N ALA A 29 -21.02 -20.25 20.39
CA ALA A 29 -20.97 -21.34 21.36
C ALA A 29 -21.79 -22.54 20.87
N ASN A 30 -22.99 -22.32 20.32
CA ASN A 30 -23.80 -23.38 19.74
C ASN A 30 -23.10 -24.07 18.56
N VAL A 31 -22.46 -23.31 17.66
CA VAL A 31 -21.62 -23.87 16.59
C VAL A 31 -20.49 -24.70 17.18
N GLY A 32 -19.82 -24.21 18.22
CA GLY A 32 -18.80 -24.97 18.94
C GLY A 32 -19.32 -26.29 19.50
N PHE A 33 -20.51 -26.31 20.09
CA PHE A 33 -21.12 -27.52 20.63
C PHE A 33 -21.51 -28.55 19.56
N ILE A 34 -21.98 -28.10 18.39
CA ILE A 34 -22.23 -28.99 17.24
C ILE A 34 -20.93 -29.66 16.77
N LEU A 35 -19.80 -28.95 16.91
CA LEU A 35 -18.47 -29.40 16.49
C LEU A 35 -17.64 -30.03 17.62
N ARG A 36 -18.32 -30.50 18.68
CA ARG A 36 -17.71 -31.21 19.80
C ARG A 36 -17.82 -32.72 19.57
N PHE A 37 -16.81 -33.48 19.98
CA PHE A 37 -16.88 -34.94 20.08
C PHE A 37 -17.07 -35.37 21.54
N PRO A 38 -18.29 -35.62 22.02
CA PRO A 38 -18.51 -36.10 23.38
C PRO A 38 -17.74 -37.40 23.65
N PRO A 39 -17.16 -37.59 24.86
CA PRO A 39 -17.33 -36.77 26.06
C PRO A 39 -16.40 -35.55 26.18
N ALA A 40 -15.40 -35.38 25.29
CA ALA A 40 -14.35 -34.36 25.42
C ALA A 40 -14.93 -32.95 25.59
N THR A 41 -14.44 -32.18 26.56
CA THR A 41 -14.90 -30.82 26.82
C THR A 41 -14.59 -29.83 25.69
N PRO A 42 -13.36 -29.76 25.13
CA PRO A 42 -13.04 -28.78 24.09
C PRO A 42 -13.64 -29.15 22.72
N SER A 43 -14.15 -28.12 22.04
CA SER A 43 -14.68 -28.22 20.67
C SER A 43 -13.59 -28.10 19.61
N LEU A 44 -13.83 -28.67 18.42
CA LEU A 44 -12.91 -28.57 17.28
C LEU A 44 -12.78 -27.16 16.72
N LEU A 45 -13.83 -26.34 16.86
CA LEU A 45 -13.76 -24.91 16.67
C LEU A 45 -14.48 -24.25 17.83
N TRP A 46 -13.88 -23.21 18.40
CA TRP A 46 -14.52 -22.38 19.39
C TRP A 46 -14.57 -20.91 18.93
N PRO A 47 -15.59 -20.53 18.12
CA PRO A 47 -15.77 -19.15 17.67
C PRO A 47 -15.88 -18.08 18.78
N PRO A 48 -16.42 -18.35 19.99
CA PRO A 48 -16.63 -17.31 20.99
C PRO A 48 -15.39 -16.50 21.37
N ASN A 49 -14.21 -17.14 21.45
CA ASN A 49 -12.97 -16.43 21.79
C ASN A 49 -12.59 -15.44 20.70
N SER A 50 -12.65 -15.85 19.43
CA SER A 50 -12.36 -14.97 18.29
C SER A 50 -13.37 -13.82 18.16
N ILE A 51 -14.64 -14.05 18.50
CA ILE A 51 -15.67 -12.99 18.54
C ILE A 51 -15.33 -11.96 19.62
N LEU A 52 -14.93 -12.40 20.81
CA LEU A 52 -14.46 -11.51 21.87
C LEU A 52 -13.19 -10.77 21.45
N THR A 53 -12.17 -11.48 20.94
CA THR A 53 -10.91 -10.87 20.46
C THR A 53 -11.20 -9.78 19.42
N ALA A 54 -12.00 -10.07 18.39
CA ALA A 54 -12.38 -9.09 17.38
C ALA A 54 -13.13 -7.89 17.98
N THR A 55 -14.05 -8.13 18.92
CA THR A 55 -14.78 -7.07 19.63
C THR A 55 -13.84 -6.15 20.41
N LEU A 56 -12.85 -6.70 21.11
CA LEU A 56 -11.87 -5.92 21.88
C LEU A 56 -10.90 -5.14 20.97
N LEU A 57 -10.56 -5.67 19.80
CA LEU A 57 -9.79 -4.94 18.78
C LEU A 57 -10.59 -3.78 18.16
N LEU A 58 -11.89 -3.98 17.92
CA LEU A 58 -12.79 -2.97 17.35
C LEU A 58 -13.26 -1.91 18.36
N SER A 59 -13.02 -2.11 19.65
CA SER A 59 -13.51 -1.21 20.70
C SER A 59 -12.42 -0.63 21.60
N ALA A 60 -12.65 0.59 22.09
CA ALA A 60 -11.72 1.26 23.00
C ALA A 60 -11.55 0.46 24.33
N PRO A 61 -10.33 0.38 24.90
CA PRO A 61 -10.05 -0.39 26.13
C PRO A 61 -10.99 -0.10 27.31
N ARG A 62 -11.41 1.16 27.46
CA ARG A 62 -12.39 1.58 28.49
C ARG A 62 -13.75 0.89 28.41
N ARG A 63 -14.10 0.27 27.28
CA ARG A 63 -15.38 -0.42 27.05
C ARG A 63 -15.28 -1.95 27.17
N TRP A 64 -14.06 -2.49 27.32
CA TRP A 64 -13.84 -3.94 27.31
C TRP A 64 -14.65 -4.70 28.36
N GLY A 65 -14.70 -4.18 29.60
CA GLY A 65 -15.48 -4.79 30.67
C GLY A 65 -16.97 -4.94 30.32
N ILE A 66 -17.55 -3.97 29.60
CA ILE A 66 -18.97 -4.02 29.19
C ILE A 66 -19.21 -5.20 28.25
N TYR A 67 -18.35 -5.40 27.26
CA TYR A 67 -18.55 -6.44 26.25
C TYR A 67 -18.19 -7.83 26.76
N LEU A 68 -17.19 -7.95 27.65
CA LEU A 68 -16.91 -9.20 28.34
C LEU A 68 -18.10 -9.61 29.22
N LEU A 69 -18.64 -8.69 30.02
CA LEU A 69 -19.83 -8.96 30.83
C LEU A 69 -21.07 -9.26 29.98
N ALA A 70 -21.21 -8.62 28.82
CA ALA A 70 -22.32 -8.89 27.90
C ALA A 70 -22.30 -10.32 27.33
N ALA A 71 -21.14 -10.98 27.28
CA ALA A 71 -21.03 -12.37 26.86
C ALA A 71 -21.44 -13.38 27.95
N LEU A 72 -21.45 -12.98 29.23
CA LEU A 72 -21.73 -13.88 30.35
C LEU A 72 -23.12 -14.55 30.26
N PRO A 73 -24.24 -13.83 29.99
CA PRO A 73 -25.55 -14.49 29.86
C PRO A 73 -25.57 -15.55 28.75
N ALA A 74 -24.98 -15.23 27.58
CA ALA A 74 -24.86 -16.17 26.47
C ALA A 74 -24.05 -17.42 26.84
N HIS A 75 -22.93 -17.23 27.54
CA HIS A 75 -22.09 -18.32 28.02
C HIS A 75 -22.83 -19.22 29.04
N LEU A 76 -23.49 -18.62 30.03
CA LEU A 76 -24.26 -19.36 31.04
C LEU A 76 -25.38 -20.18 30.39
N VAL A 77 -26.18 -19.58 29.50
CA VAL A 77 -27.28 -20.28 28.82
C VAL A 77 -26.77 -21.43 27.95
N ALA A 78 -25.64 -21.26 27.28
CA ALA A 78 -25.08 -22.29 26.42
C ALA A 78 -24.51 -23.49 27.20
N GLU A 79 -23.94 -23.26 28.40
CA GLU A 79 -23.10 -24.27 29.07
C GLU A 79 -23.71 -24.89 30.35
N LEU A 80 -24.61 -24.20 31.05
CA LEU A 80 -25.16 -24.68 32.34
C LEU A 80 -25.99 -25.97 32.22
N GLY A 81 -26.52 -26.27 31.03
CA GLY A 81 -27.22 -27.54 30.77
C GLY A 81 -26.30 -28.73 30.48
N VAL A 82 -25.00 -28.49 30.32
CA VAL A 82 -24.02 -29.49 29.84
C VAL A 82 -22.91 -29.73 30.85
N PHE A 83 -22.54 -28.70 31.62
CA PHE A 83 -21.39 -28.70 32.51
C PHE A 83 -21.76 -28.21 33.92
N PRO A 84 -21.04 -28.66 34.96
CA PRO A 84 -21.27 -28.19 36.32
C PRO A 84 -20.86 -26.71 36.46
N VAL A 85 -21.59 -25.97 37.31
CA VAL A 85 -21.40 -24.51 37.51
C VAL A 85 -19.94 -24.08 37.73
N PRO A 86 -19.13 -24.76 38.58
CA PRO A 86 -17.74 -24.36 38.80
C PRO A 86 -16.89 -24.44 37.52
N LEU A 87 -17.18 -25.40 36.64
CA LEU A 87 -16.48 -25.54 35.37
C LEU A 87 -16.89 -24.42 34.41
N VAL A 88 -18.20 -24.16 34.26
CA VAL A 88 -18.71 -23.08 33.40
C VAL A 88 -18.07 -21.75 33.77
N LEU A 89 -18.05 -21.40 35.06
CA LEU A 89 -17.42 -20.14 35.50
C LEU A 89 -15.91 -20.12 35.21
N SER A 90 -15.22 -21.25 35.37
CA SER A 90 -13.79 -21.36 35.04
C SER A 90 -13.54 -21.16 33.55
N LEU A 91 -14.34 -21.80 32.68
CA LEU A 91 -14.26 -21.67 31.22
C LEU A 91 -14.56 -20.25 30.76
N PHE A 92 -15.51 -19.56 31.41
CA PHE A 92 -15.76 -18.14 31.13
C PHE A 92 -14.52 -17.29 31.39
N VAL A 93 -13.90 -17.46 32.56
CA VAL A 93 -12.70 -16.70 32.95
C VAL A 93 -11.54 -16.98 32.01
N THR A 94 -11.29 -18.22 31.62
CA THR A 94 -10.19 -18.57 30.70
C THR A 94 -10.46 -18.01 29.29
N ASN A 95 -11.69 -18.09 28.79
CA ASN A 95 -12.09 -17.51 27.50
C ASN A 95 -11.95 -15.99 27.47
N CYS A 96 -12.40 -15.29 28.52
CA CYS A 96 -12.22 -13.84 28.62
C CYS A 96 -10.73 -13.45 28.75
N SER A 97 -9.95 -14.22 29.51
CA SER A 97 -8.51 -13.99 29.70
C SER A 97 -7.74 -14.13 28.39
N GLU A 98 -8.09 -15.13 27.57
CA GLU A 98 -7.52 -15.32 26.23
C GLU A 98 -7.78 -14.12 25.32
N ALA A 99 -9.04 -13.70 25.21
CA ALA A 99 -9.42 -12.56 24.37
C ALA A 99 -8.76 -11.26 24.84
N LEU A 100 -8.66 -11.04 26.16
CA LEU A 100 -7.94 -9.91 26.74
C LEU A 100 -6.45 -9.95 26.39
N LEU A 101 -5.79 -11.10 26.59
CA LEU A 101 -4.38 -11.26 26.30
C LEU A 101 -4.09 -11.03 24.81
N ALA A 102 -4.92 -11.58 23.92
CA ALA A 102 -4.85 -11.37 22.48
C ALA A 102 -4.95 -9.89 22.13
N ALA A 103 -6.00 -9.20 22.62
CA ALA A 103 -6.22 -7.80 22.34
C ALA A 103 -5.13 -6.88 22.91
N ILE A 104 -4.61 -7.17 24.11
CA ILE A 104 -3.51 -6.43 24.74
C ILE A 104 -2.24 -6.57 23.91
N CYS A 105 -1.86 -7.80 23.54
CA CYS A 105 -0.67 -8.05 22.74
C CYS A 105 -0.73 -7.32 21.39
N VAL A 106 -1.83 -7.45 20.65
CA VAL A 106 -1.99 -6.79 19.35
C VAL A 106 -1.91 -5.26 19.49
N ARG A 107 -2.63 -4.68 20.46
CA ARG A 107 -2.60 -3.22 20.69
C ARG A 107 -1.25 -2.71 21.18
N ARG A 108 -0.45 -3.54 21.84
CA ARG A 108 0.87 -3.13 22.34
C ARG A 108 1.90 -3.04 21.23
N PHE A 109 1.81 -3.91 20.22
CA PHE A 109 2.83 -4.05 19.17
C PHE A 109 2.37 -3.51 17.80
N SER A 110 1.07 -3.25 17.61
CA SER A 110 0.48 -2.64 16.41
C SER A 110 0.01 -1.21 16.68
N ASP A 111 0.32 -0.31 15.75
CA ASP A 111 -0.19 1.07 15.69
C ASP A 111 -1.65 1.15 15.25
N ALA A 112 -2.13 0.14 14.50
CA ALA A 112 -3.50 0.05 14.01
C ALA A 112 -4.04 -1.38 14.22
N PRO A 113 -4.63 -1.70 15.39
CA PRO A 113 -5.00 -3.07 15.78
C PRO A 113 -6.12 -3.70 14.94
N THR A 114 -6.80 -2.90 14.11
CA THR A 114 -7.86 -3.34 13.19
C THR A 114 -7.40 -3.51 11.74
N HIS A 115 -6.12 -3.27 11.46
CA HIS A 115 -5.55 -3.34 10.11
C HIS A 115 -4.52 -4.46 10.03
N PHE A 116 -4.60 -5.26 8.96
CA PHE A 116 -3.74 -6.44 8.72
C PHE A 116 -2.97 -6.29 7.41
N ASP A 117 -2.47 -5.09 7.13
CA ASP A 117 -1.98 -4.65 5.83
C ASP A 117 -0.47 -4.36 5.79
N THR A 118 0.22 -4.48 6.92
CA THR A 118 1.68 -4.39 7.00
C THR A 118 2.24 -5.60 7.73
N LEU A 119 3.51 -5.89 7.48
CA LEU A 119 4.23 -6.99 8.09
C LEU A 119 4.20 -6.90 9.62
N ARG A 120 4.50 -5.71 10.18
CA ARG A 120 4.49 -5.48 11.63
C ARG A 120 3.15 -5.80 12.27
N ARG A 121 2.05 -5.35 11.63
CA ARG A 121 0.69 -5.52 12.16
C ARG A 121 0.25 -6.99 12.11
N VAL A 122 0.55 -7.69 11.02
CA VAL A 122 0.26 -9.12 10.88
C VAL A 122 1.12 -9.97 11.83
N VAL A 123 2.40 -9.65 12.01
CA VAL A 123 3.25 -10.35 12.99
C VAL A 123 2.74 -10.14 14.41
N ALA A 124 2.36 -8.91 14.78
CA ALA A 124 1.76 -8.63 16.09
C ALA A 124 0.47 -9.43 16.33
N PHE A 125 -0.37 -9.57 15.30
CA PHE A 125 -1.57 -10.40 15.34
C PHE A 125 -1.26 -11.90 15.46
N ILE A 126 -0.39 -12.44 14.61
CA ILE A 126 -0.07 -13.88 14.59
C ILE A 126 0.62 -14.29 15.90
N VAL A 127 1.64 -13.54 16.34
CA VAL A 127 2.37 -13.88 17.56
C VAL A 127 1.50 -13.63 18.79
N GLY A 128 0.86 -12.47 18.88
CA GLY A 128 0.17 -12.01 20.08
C GLY A 128 -1.20 -12.65 20.28
N ALA A 129 -2.07 -12.54 19.28
CA ALA A 129 -3.40 -13.14 19.32
C ALA A 129 -3.28 -14.63 18.99
N VAL A 130 -2.93 -14.99 17.75
CA VAL A 130 -3.12 -16.36 17.26
C VAL A 130 -2.31 -17.41 18.02
N LEU A 131 -1.10 -17.10 18.48
CA LEU A 131 -0.20 -18.08 19.12
C LEU A 131 -0.13 -17.91 20.64
N VAL A 132 0.35 -16.77 21.13
CA VAL A 132 0.65 -16.58 22.57
C VAL A 132 -0.61 -16.65 23.42
N ALA A 133 -1.71 -15.99 23.02
CA ALA A 133 -2.91 -15.96 23.84
C ALA A 133 -3.54 -17.36 24.01
N PRO A 134 -3.85 -18.12 22.94
CA PRO A 134 -4.27 -19.52 23.04
C PRO A 134 -3.29 -20.43 23.75
N PHE A 135 -1.98 -20.24 23.56
CA PHE A 135 -0.95 -21.07 24.21
C PHE A 135 -1.02 -20.94 25.73
N VAL A 136 -1.02 -19.70 26.24
CA VAL A 136 -1.02 -19.40 27.67
C VAL A 136 -2.36 -19.76 28.31
N SER A 137 -3.48 -19.35 27.70
CA SER A 137 -4.82 -19.60 28.25
C SER A 137 -5.13 -21.10 28.38
N SER A 138 -4.64 -21.91 27.44
CA SER A 138 -4.92 -23.35 27.40
C SER A 138 -4.34 -24.11 28.59
N PHE A 139 -3.27 -23.63 29.24
CA PHE A 139 -2.74 -24.27 30.46
C PHE A 139 -3.71 -24.20 31.62
N VAL A 140 -4.32 -23.02 31.83
CA VAL A 140 -5.28 -22.77 32.91
C VAL A 140 -6.58 -23.51 32.63
N ASP A 141 -7.03 -23.50 31.39
CA ASP A 141 -8.24 -24.20 30.96
C ASP A 141 -8.12 -25.71 31.13
N ALA A 142 -7.03 -26.31 30.65
CA ALA A 142 -6.76 -27.73 30.82
C ALA A 142 -6.68 -28.12 32.29
N ALA A 143 -6.13 -27.27 33.16
CA ALA A 143 -6.08 -27.53 34.60
C ALA A 143 -7.48 -27.58 35.21
N ALA A 144 -8.35 -26.63 34.86
CA ALA A 144 -9.73 -26.60 35.34
C ALA A 144 -10.53 -27.82 34.86
N VAL A 145 -10.41 -28.17 33.58
CA VAL A 145 -11.11 -29.33 33.00
C VAL A 145 -10.62 -30.63 33.61
N THR A 146 -9.30 -30.84 33.75
CA THR A 146 -8.77 -32.05 34.40
C THR A 146 -9.21 -32.14 35.86
N ALA A 147 -9.16 -31.05 36.63
CA ALA A 147 -9.55 -31.06 38.03
C ALA A 147 -11.04 -31.34 38.26
N LEU A 148 -11.92 -30.88 37.35
CA LEU A 148 -13.37 -30.96 37.52
C LEU A 148 -14.05 -32.08 36.71
N ARG A 149 -13.38 -32.65 35.70
CA ARG A 149 -13.93 -33.68 34.80
C ARG A 149 -13.03 -34.90 34.59
N ASP A 150 -11.83 -34.92 35.17
CA ASP A 150 -10.87 -36.01 35.03
C ASP A 150 -10.48 -36.30 33.56
N GLU A 151 -10.51 -35.28 32.70
CA GLU A 151 -10.05 -35.41 31.31
C GLU A 151 -8.51 -35.30 31.23
N PRO A 152 -7.84 -36.01 30.30
CA PRO A 152 -6.39 -35.96 30.18
C PRO A 152 -5.88 -34.56 29.83
N TYR A 153 -5.08 -33.98 30.73
CA TYR A 153 -4.57 -32.61 30.65
C TYR A 153 -4.00 -32.23 29.27
N TRP A 154 -3.07 -33.02 28.77
CA TRP A 154 -2.40 -32.75 27.49
C TRP A 154 -3.32 -32.90 26.29
N PHE A 155 -4.35 -33.74 26.38
CA PHE A 155 -5.35 -33.87 25.33
C PHE A 155 -6.23 -32.62 25.28
N VAL A 156 -6.70 -32.12 26.43
CA VAL A 156 -7.50 -30.90 26.52
C VAL A 156 -6.70 -29.70 26.03
N TRP A 157 -5.48 -29.54 26.53
CA TRP A 157 -4.57 -28.45 26.14
C TRP A 157 -4.35 -28.42 24.63
N ARG A 158 -3.99 -29.57 24.04
CA ARG A 158 -3.71 -29.67 22.59
C ARG A 158 -4.94 -29.34 21.76
N THR A 159 -6.10 -29.85 22.15
CA THR A 159 -7.34 -29.67 21.39
C THR A 159 -7.79 -28.22 21.43
N ARG A 160 -7.76 -27.59 22.62
CA ARG A 160 -8.10 -26.17 22.78
C ARG A 160 -7.13 -25.26 22.02
N PHE A 161 -5.83 -25.50 22.15
CA PHE A 161 -4.81 -24.67 21.51
C PHE A 161 -5.01 -24.60 20.00
N PHE A 162 -5.08 -25.74 19.30
CA PHE A 162 -5.23 -25.74 17.83
C PHE A 162 -6.62 -25.28 17.37
N SER A 163 -7.67 -25.53 18.16
CA SER A 163 -9.01 -24.98 17.92
C SER A 163 -8.99 -23.45 17.91
N ASN A 164 -8.39 -22.84 18.94
CA ASN A 164 -8.34 -21.38 19.08
C ASN A 164 -7.36 -20.72 18.11
N VAL A 165 -6.21 -21.34 17.82
CA VAL A 165 -5.29 -20.89 16.76
C VAL A 165 -6.03 -20.77 15.42
N LEU A 166 -6.80 -21.81 15.06
CA LEU A 166 -7.52 -21.82 13.78
C LEU A 166 -8.65 -20.80 13.76
N THR A 167 -9.45 -20.70 14.83
CA THR A 167 -10.55 -19.74 14.88
C THR A 167 -10.03 -18.31 14.89
N GLU A 168 -8.99 -17.98 15.66
CA GLU A 168 -8.45 -16.62 15.66
C GLU A 168 -7.93 -16.21 14.29
N LEU A 169 -7.17 -17.08 13.64
CA LEU A 169 -6.56 -16.83 12.34
C LEU A 169 -7.57 -16.64 11.20
N THR A 170 -8.75 -17.25 11.32
CA THR A 170 -9.78 -17.23 10.26
C THR A 170 -10.95 -16.30 10.56
N LEU A 171 -11.40 -16.21 11.82
CA LEU A 171 -12.56 -15.40 12.22
C LEU A 171 -12.17 -13.97 12.59
N VAL A 172 -11.06 -13.72 13.29
CA VAL A 172 -10.76 -12.35 13.76
C VAL A 172 -10.57 -11.38 12.59
N PRO A 173 -9.71 -11.66 11.59
CA PRO A 173 -9.55 -10.74 10.47
C PRO A 173 -10.82 -10.63 9.63
N ALA A 174 -11.56 -11.74 9.44
CA ALA A 174 -12.85 -11.73 8.74
C ALA A 174 -13.88 -10.80 9.40
N ILE A 175 -14.07 -10.93 10.73
CA ILE A 175 -15.01 -10.08 11.48
C ILE A 175 -14.59 -8.60 11.40
N VAL A 176 -13.30 -8.31 11.65
CA VAL A 176 -12.78 -6.94 11.63
C VAL A 176 -12.98 -6.29 10.26
N VAL A 177 -12.75 -7.02 9.18
CA VAL A 177 -12.89 -6.50 7.82
C VAL A 177 -14.35 -6.33 7.42
N LEU A 178 -15.22 -7.27 7.78
CA LEU A 178 -16.65 -7.18 7.50
C LEU A 178 -17.27 -5.94 8.15
N ILE A 179 -16.76 -5.55 9.32
CA ILE A 179 -17.25 -4.38 10.06
C ILE A 179 -16.61 -3.08 9.56
N THR A 180 -15.30 -3.06 9.32
CA THR A 180 -14.58 -1.79 9.03
C THR A 180 -14.44 -1.47 7.54
N GLY A 181 -14.28 -2.47 6.67
CA GLY A 181 -13.89 -2.27 5.27
C GLY A 181 -14.97 -2.64 4.25
N ALA A 182 -15.75 -3.70 4.50
CA ALA A 182 -16.70 -4.24 3.53
C ALA A 182 -17.79 -3.23 3.08
N PRO A 183 -18.41 -2.41 3.96
CA PRO A 183 -19.46 -1.49 3.53
C PRO A 183 -18.98 -0.44 2.52
N ALA A 184 -17.79 0.11 2.74
CA ALA A 184 -17.18 1.09 1.84
C ALA A 184 -16.80 0.45 0.50
N TRP A 185 -16.21 -0.75 0.54
CA TRP A 185 -15.83 -1.50 -0.66
C TRP A 185 -17.05 -1.89 -1.51
N ILE A 186 -18.13 -2.40 -0.90
CA ILE A 186 -19.36 -2.78 -1.62
C ILE A 186 -19.96 -1.58 -2.36
N ARG A 187 -19.94 -0.39 -1.73
CA ARG A 187 -20.49 0.84 -2.32
C ARG A 187 -19.61 1.43 -3.42
N ARG A 188 -18.29 1.44 -3.23
CA ARG A 188 -17.36 2.24 -4.06
C ARG A 188 -16.49 1.42 -5.01
N ALA A 189 -16.41 0.09 -4.86
CA ALA A 189 -15.54 -0.72 -5.71
C ALA A 189 -16.04 -0.77 -7.15
N PRO A 190 -15.13 -0.71 -8.15
CA PRO A 190 -15.48 -0.81 -9.56
C PRO A 190 -16.04 -2.20 -9.90
N LEU A 191 -16.91 -2.29 -10.92
CA LEU A 191 -17.56 -3.55 -11.33
C LEU A 191 -16.54 -4.67 -11.60
N ARG A 192 -15.37 -4.34 -12.16
CA ARG A 192 -14.28 -5.29 -12.42
C ARG A 192 -13.82 -6.01 -11.14
N ASN A 193 -13.66 -5.28 -10.03
CA ASN A 193 -13.23 -5.85 -8.76
C ASN A 193 -14.33 -6.72 -8.13
N LYS A 194 -15.60 -6.33 -8.31
CA LYS A 194 -16.75 -7.14 -7.87
C LYS A 194 -16.83 -8.45 -8.66
N ALA A 195 -16.64 -8.40 -9.99
CA ALA A 195 -16.62 -9.57 -10.85
C ALA A 195 -15.48 -10.54 -10.49
N GLU A 196 -14.27 -10.03 -10.23
CA GLU A 196 -13.14 -10.84 -9.76
C GLU A 196 -13.45 -11.53 -8.41
N ALA A 197 -14.08 -10.83 -7.46
CA ALA A 197 -14.47 -11.40 -6.18
C ALA A 197 -15.51 -12.52 -6.33
N VAL A 198 -16.50 -12.33 -7.22
CA VAL A 198 -17.50 -13.36 -7.54
C VAL A 198 -16.85 -14.57 -8.19
N LEU A 199 -15.98 -14.36 -9.18
CA LEU A 199 -15.29 -15.46 -9.87
C LEU A 199 -14.38 -16.26 -8.91
N LEU A 200 -13.64 -15.56 -8.04
CA LEU A 200 -12.82 -16.18 -7.02
C LEU A 200 -13.68 -17.02 -6.06
N THR A 201 -14.78 -16.44 -5.57
CA THR A 201 -15.67 -17.12 -4.61
C THR A 201 -16.34 -18.34 -5.25
N ALA A 202 -16.83 -18.22 -6.49
CA ALA A 202 -17.43 -19.32 -7.22
C ALA A 202 -16.41 -20.45 -7.50
N GLY A 203 -15.19 -20.09 -7.91
CA GLY A 203 -14.11 -21.06 -8.14
C GLY A 203 -13.67 -21.76 -6.85
N LEU A 204 -13.53 -21.00 -5.75
CA LEU A 204 -13.22 -21.55 -4.43
C LEU A 204 -14.32 -22.52 -3.98
N LEU A 205 -15.59 -22.12 -4.01
CA LEU A 205 -16.70 -22.98 -3.63
C LEU A 205 -16.80 -24.21 -4.53
N GLY A 206 -16.64 -24.07 -5.84
CA GLY A 206 -16.59 -25.19 -6.78
C GLY A 206 -15.46 -26.18 -6.46
N SER A 207 -14.27 -25.68 -6.14
CA SER A 207 -13.14 -26.52 -5.71
C SER A 207 -13.42 -27.24 -4.40
N LEU A 208 -14.02 -26.56 -3.42
CA LEU A 208 -14.39 -27.13 -2.13
C LEU A 208 -15.44 -28.23 -2.29
N VAL A 209 -16.44 -28.03 -3.15
CA VAL A 209 -17.47 -29.04 -3.47
C VAL A 209 -16.84 -30.26 -4.14
N ALA A 210 -16.02 -30.06 -5.18
CA ALA A 210 -15.37 -31.15 -5.91
C ALA A 210 -14.43 -31.98 -5.00
N VAL A 211 -13.75 -31.32 -4.06
CA VAL A 211 -12.81 -31.96 -3.15
C VAL A 211 -13.51 -32.71 -2.02
N PHE A 212 -14.52 -32.09 -1.39
CA PHE A 212 -15.08 -32.58 -0.13
C PHE A 212 -16.48 -33.20 -0.23
N ILE A 213 -17.23 -32.96 -1.30
CA ILE A 213 -18.65 -33.38 -1.41
C ILE A 213 -18.85 -34.50 -2.42
N GLU A 214 -18.13 -34.49 -3.55
CA GLU A 214 -18.29 -35.52 -4.57
C GLU A 214 -17.67 -36.87 -4.14
N PRO A 215 -18.37 -38.01 -4.35
CA PRO A 215 -17.83 -39.33 -4.03
C PRO A 215 -16.57 -39.62 -4.85
N GLN A 216 -15.43 -39.76 -4.18
CA GLN A 216 -14.14 -40.11 -4.79
C GLN A 216 -14.14 -41.59 -5.20
N ALA A 217 -14.93 -41.95 -6.21
CA ALA A 217 -14.93 -43.29 -6.82
C ALA A 217 -13.65 -43.50 -7.63
N GLY A 218 -12.54 -43.83 -6.96
CA GLY A 218 -11.30 -44.31 -7.60
C GLY A 218 -10.60 -43.35 -8.57
N ALA A 219 -10.89 -42.04 -8.53
CA ALA A 219 -10.50 -41.09 -9.57
C ALA A 219 -9.54 -40.00 -9.08
N TYR A 220 -8.33 -40.37 -8.67
CA TYR A 220 -7.21 -39.43 -8.76
C TYR A 220 -6.34 -39.85 -9.95
N PRO A 221 -6.13 -38.96 -10.95
CA PRO A 221 -5.53 -39.34 -12.24
C PRO A 221 -4.04 -39.70 -12.16
N ILE A 222 -3.40 -39.54 -11.00
CA ILE A 222 -1.99 -39.85 -10.81
C ILE A 222 -1.87 -41.03 -9.82
N PRO A 223 -1.58 -42.25 -10.31
CA PRO A 223 -1.31 -43.39 -9.47
C PRO A 223 -0.18 -43.10 -8.47
N GLY A 224 -0.43 -43.32 -7.18
CA GLY A 224 0.58 -43.19 -6.11
C GLY A 224 0.69 -41.80 -5.46
N VAL A 225 -0.08 -40.79 -5.90
CA VAL A 225 -0.14 -39.49 -5.22
C VAL A 225 -1.38 -39.47 -4.31
N PRO A 226 -1.23 -39.56 -2.97
CA PRO A 226 -2.32 -39.20 -2.08
C PRO A 226 -2.53 -37.70 -2.23
N VAL A 227 -3.48 -37.27 -3.07
CA VAL A 227 -3.74 -35.85 -3.29
C VAL A 227 -4.33 -35.29 -2.00
N PRO A 228 -3.64 -34.39 -1.27
CA PRO A 228 -4.27 -33.73 -0.15
C PRO A 228 -5.40 -32.86 -0.71
N PRO A 229 -6.63 -32.97 -0.20
CA PRO A 229 -7.77 -32.11 -0.52
C PRO A 229 -7.43 -30.62 -0.67
N LEU A 230 -6.43 -30.17 0.10
CA LEU A 230 -6.05 -28.77 0.25
C LEU A 230 -5.31 -28.18 -0.97
N THR A 231 -4.67 -28.99 -1.83
CA THR A 231 -3.87 -28.48 -2.97
C THR A 231 -4.72 -27.71 -3.99
N PHE A 232 -5.99 -28.08 -4.17
CA PHE A 232 -6.89 -27.40 -5.11
C PHE A 232 -7.44 -26.06 -4.56
N ILE A 233 -7.37 -25.87 -3.25
CA ILE A 233 -7.92 -24.70 -2.55
C ILE A 233 -6.84 -23.60 -2.45
N VAL A 234 -5.57 -23.99 -2.32
CA VAL A 234 -4.43 -23.07 -2.17
C VAL A 234 -4.35 -22.00 -3.28
N PRO A 235 -4.53 -22.32 -4.59
CA PRO A 235 -4.52 -21.29 -5.63
C PRO A 235 -5.57 -20.19 -5.44
N PHE A 236 -6.76 -20.54 -4.95
CA PHE A 236 -7.82 -19.56 -4.67
C PHE A 236 -7.53 -18.73 -3.42
N ILE A 237 -6.98 -19.34 -2.36
CA ILE A 237 -6.54 -18.59 -1.17
C ILE A 237 -5.39 -17.64 -1.53
N LEU A 238 -4.43 -18.10 -2.36
CA LEU A 238 -3.34 -17.25 -2.85
C LEU A 238 -3.88 -16.12 -3.73
N TRP A 239 -4.81 -16.40 -4.64
CA TRP A 239 -5.46 -15.36 -5.43
C TRP A 239 -6.17 -14.34 -4.53
N ALA A 240 -6.85 -14.81 -3.48
CA ALA A 240 -7.54 -13.95 -2.52
C ALA A 240 -6.56 -13.07 -1.75
N ALA A 241 -5.45 -13.66 -1.29
CA ALA A 241 -4.34 -12.98 -0.62
C ALA A 241 -3.72 -11.88 -1.49
N LEU A 242 -3.42 -12.19 -2.76
CA LEU A 242 -2.76 -11.27 -3.69
C LEU A 242 -3.66 -10.12 -4.14
N ARG A 243 -4.96 -10.35 -4.20
CA ARG A 243 -5.92 -9.39 -4.77
C ARG A 243 -6.66 -8.59 -3.71
N PHE A 244 -7.06 -9.23 -2.62
CA PHE A 244 -7.86 -8.65 -1.54
C PHE A 244 -7.11 -8.59 -0.21
N GLY A 245 -5.81 -8.89 -0.21
CA GLY A 245 -4.95 -8.83 0.97
C GLY A 245 -5.24 -9.94 1.99
N SER A 246 -4.77 -9.72 3.21
CA SER A 246 -4.99 -10.61 4.36
C SER A 246 -6.48 -10.90 4.62
N SER A 247 -7.34 -9.93 4.35
CA SER A 247 -8.79 -10.04 4.42
C SER A 247 -9.36 -11.12 3.51
N GLY A 248 -8.94 -11.12 2.24
CA GLY A 248 -9.35 -12.12 1.26
C GLY A 248 -8.89 -13.51 1.67
N ALA A 249 -7.62 -13.63 2.08
CA ALA A 249 -7.06 -14.87 2.60
C ALA A 249 -7.89 -15.42 3.76
N SER A 250 -8.15 -14.60 4.79
CA SER A 250 -8.93 -14.99 5.98
C SER A 250 -10.34 -15.46 5.64
N LEU A 251 -11.06 -14.76 4.76
CA LEU A 251 -12.42 -15.13 4.36
C LEU A 251 -12.46 -16.43 3.53
N SER A 252 -11.54 -16.57 2.57
CA SER A 252 -11.42 -17.81 1.78
C SER A 252 -11.05 -19.01 2.64
N MET A 253 -10.19 -18.80 3.64
CA MET A 253 -9.82 -19.81 4.62
C MET A 253 -10.98 -20.20 5.54
N LEU A 254 -11.72 -19.22 6.06
CA LEU A 254 -12.91 -19.46 6.87
C LEU A 254 -13.93 -20.30 6.10
N ALA A 255 -14.22 -19.95 4.85
CA ALA A 255 -15.09 -20.72 3.98
C ALA A 255 -14.58 -22.17 3.79
N SER A 256 -13.27 -22.33 3.58
CA SER A 256 -12.64 -23.64 3.40
C SER A 256 -12.75 -24.52 4.65
N VAL A 257 -12.51 -23.96 5.83
CA VAL A 257 -12.64 -24.66 7.12
C VAL A 257 -14.09 -25.06 7.38
N LEU A 258 -15.05 -24.17 7.15
CA LEU A 258 -16.46 -24.46 7.37
C LEU A 258 -16.96 -25.59 6.46
N VAL A 259 -16.60 -25.57 5.17
CA VAL A 259 -16.99 -26.63 4.23
C VAL A 259 -16.28 -27.95 4.57
N ALA A 260 -14.98 -27.92 4.90
CA ALA A 260 -14.25 -29.13 5.27
C ALA A 260 -14.83 -29.79 6.52
N ILE A 261 -15.22 -28.99 7.52
CA ILE A 261 -15.86 -29.48 8.73
C ILE A 261 -17.26 -30.03 8.43
N TRP A 262 -18.07 -29.33 7.63
CA TRP A 262 -19.39 -29.82 7.24
C TRP A 262 -19.32 -31.15 6.48
N ALA A 263 -18.37 -31.28 5.56
CA ALA A 263 -18.16 -32.53 4.82
C ALA A 263 -17.72 -33.66 5.75
N ALA A 264 -16.78 -33.37 6.66
CA ALA A 264 -16.32 -34.31 7.66
C ALA A 264 -17.50 -34.84 8.51
N THR A 265 -18.32 -33.95 9.09
CA THR A 265 -19.43 -34.35 9.99
C THR A 265 -20.52 -35.17 9.28
N HIS A 266 -20.68 -35.01 7.97
CA HIS A 266 -21.64 -35.77 7.16
C HIS A 266 -21.03 -37.01 6.49
N GLY A 267 -19.77 -37.36 6.81
CA GLY A 267 -19.08 -38.51 6.23
C GLY A 267 -18.84 -38.39 4.72
N ARG A 268 -18.71 -37.16 4.20
CA ARG A 268 -18.39 -36.87 2.79
C ARG A 268 -16.89 -36.59 2.59
N GLY A 269 -16.39 -36.82 1.38
CA GLY A 269 -14.99 -36.57 1.01
C GLY A 269 -14.02 -37.68 1.44
N SER A 270 -12.73 -37.40 1.48
CA SER A 270 -11.67 -38.38 1.84
C SER A 270 -11.49 -38.60 3.35
N PHE A 271 -12.47 -38.22 4.18
CA PHE A 271 -12.38 -38.42 5.62
C PHE A 271 -12.82 -39.85 5.99
N PRO A 272 -11.98 -40.64 6.68
CA PRO A 272 -12.38 -41.96 7.14
C PRO A 272 -13.53 -41.84 8.16
N VAL A 273 -14.61 -42.57 7.94
CA VAL A 273 -15.71 -42.73 8.90
C VAL A 273 -15.42 -43.99 9.75
N PRO A 274 -15.44 -43.90 11.09
CA PRO A 274 -15.75 -42.73 11.92
C PRO A 274 -14.59 -41.72 11.99
N LEU A 275 -14.94 -40.43 11.99
CA LEU A 275 -14.00 -39.34 12.22
C LEU A 275 -13.29 -39.50 13.55
N ARG A 276 -11.96 -39.43 13.52
CA ARG A 276 -11.13 -39.42 14.72
C ARG A 276 -10.68 -37.99 15.02
N ALA A 277 -10.54 -37.67 16.32
CA ALA A 277 -9.99 -36.39 16.76
C ALA A 277 -8.63 -36.06 16.10
N GLU A 278 -7.84 -37.09 15.81
CA GLU A 278 -6.53 -36.98 15.13
C GLU A 278 -6.65 -36.45 13.70
N SER A 279 -7.67 -36.86 12.93
CA SER A 279 -7.87 -36.40 11.55
C SER A 279 -8.25 -34.92 11.50
N VAL A 280 -9.02 -34.45 12.48
CA VAL A 280 -9.42 -33.04 12.56
C VAL A 280 -8.27 -32.17 13.06
N LEU A 281 -7.50 -32.64 14.04
CA LEU A 281 -6.27 -31.99 14.49
C LEU A 281 -5.27 -31.83 13.35
N ALA A 282 -5.09 -32.88 12.51
CA ALA A 282 -4.23 -32.80 11.34
C ALA A 282 -4.73 -31.73 10.35
N LEU A 283 -6.04 -31.65 10.10
CA LEU A 283 -6.64 -30.60 9.25
C LEU A 283 -6.40 -29.20 9.83
N GLN A 284 -6.61 -29.00 11.13
CA GLN A 284 -6.34 -27.71 11.80
C GLN A 284 -4.89 -27.29 11.63
N ILE A 285 -3.95 -28.20 11.92
CA ILE A 285 -2.51 -27.94 11.80
C ILE A 285 -2.15 -27.57 10.36
N VAL A 286 -2.61 -28.33 9.37
CA VAL A 286 -2.27 -28.04 7.97
C VAL A 286 -2.87 -26.71 7.52
N VAL A 287 -4.13 -26.42 7.87
CA VAL A 287 -4.74 -25.12 7.52
C VAL A 287 -3.99 -23.98 8.20
N SER A 288 -3.65 -24.08 9.49
CA SER A 288 -2.89 -23.06 10.21
C SER A 288 -1.48 -22.85 9.62
N ILE A 289 -0.80 -23.93 9.24
CA ILE A 289 0.53 -23.86 8.59
C ILE A 289 0.43 -23.19 7.22
N LEU A 290 -0.64 -23.40 6.46
CA LEU A 290 -0.85 -22.73 5.16
C LEU A 290 -1.26 -21.26 5.34
N ALA A 291 -2.06 -20.97 6.37
CA ALA A 291 -2.59 -19.65 6.66
C ALA A 291 -1.52 -18.60 6.93
N ILE A 292 -0.60 -18.94 7.85
CA ILE A 292 0.36 -18.00 8.44
C ILE A 292 1.27 -17.42 7.34
N PRO A 293 1.91 -18.23 6.47
CA PRO A 293 2.70 -17.73 5.36
C PRO A 293 1.87 -16.96 4.33
N LEU A 294 0.62 -17.36 4.06
CA LEU A 294 -0.24 -16.66 3.09
C LEU A 294 -0.68 -15.29 3.59
N MET A 295 -1.03 -15.15 4.87
CA MET A 295 -1.30 -13.85 5.49
C MET A 295 -0.05 -12.98 5.53
N TYR A 296 1.11 -13.57 5.85
CA TYR A 296 2.39 -12.89 5.82
C TYR A 296 2.71 -12.35 4.41
N LEU A 297 2.57 -13.21 3.39
CA LEU A 297 2.80 -12.85 1.99
C LEU A 297 1.83 -11.75 1.53
N ALA A 298 0.55 -11.84 1.91
CA ALA A 298 -0.45 -10.82 1.59
C ALA A 298 -0.06 -9.46 2.15
N ALA A 299 0.35 -9.41 3.43
CA ALA A 299 0.77 -8.17 4.08
C ALA A 299 2.06 -7.61 3.48
N LEU A 300 3.05 -8.47 3.19
CA LEU A 300 4.30 -8.05 2.55
C LEU A 300 4.07 -7.43 1.17
N ILE A 301 3.17 -8.02 0.38
CA ILE A 301 2.86 -7.52 -0.97
C ILE A 301 2.08 -6.20 -0.88
N GLU A 302 1.16 -6.08 0.06
CA GLU A 302 0.41 -4.84 0.27
C GLU A 302 1.35 -3.70 0.74
N GLU A 303 2.24 -3.98 1.68
CA GLU A 303 3.26 -3.03 2.14
C GLU A 303 4.21 -2.63 1.02
N ARG A 304 4.68 -3.60 0.22
CA ARG A 304 5.52 -3.33 -0.95
C ARG A 304 4.81 -2.48 -1.99
N ARG A 305 3.54 -2.78 -2.32
CA ARG A 305 2.75 -2.00 -3.28
C ARG A 305 2.56 -0.55 -2.81
N ARG A 306 2.36 -0.34 -1.51
CA ARG A 306 2.27 1.01 -0.93
C ARG A 306 3.59 1.76 -1.02
N ALA A 307 4.70 1.10 -0.70
CA ALA A 307 6.03 1.69 -0.83
C ALA A 307 6.36 2.02 -2.29
N GLU A 308 6.09 1.12 -3.24
CA GLU A 308 6.27 1.36 -4.67
C GLU A 308 5.39 2.50 -5.18
N LYS A 309 4.13 2.59 -4.72
CA LYS A 309 3.23 3.68 -5.08
C LYS A 309 3.73 5.03 -4.54
N ALA A 310 4.12 5.09 -3.26
CA ALA A 310 4.67 6.31 -2.66
C ALA A 310 5.97 6.75 -3.35
N LEU A 311 6.85 5.81 -3.69
CA LEU A 311 8.06 6.09 -4.45
C LEU A 311 7.75 6.61 -5.86
N SER A 312 6.80 5.97 -6.56
CA SER A 312 6.38 6.38 -7.90
C SER A 312 5.76 7.79 -7.89
N GLU A 313 4.91 8.09 -6.90
CA GLU A 313 4.34 9.43 -6.72
C GLU A 313 5.43 10.48 -6.48
N ARG A 314 6.42 10.17 -5.64
CA ARG A 314 7.58 11.05 -5.39
C ARG A 314 8.44 11.27 -6.64
N LEU A 315 8.72 10.22 -7.42
CA LEU A 315 9.51 10.35 -8.65
C LEU A 315 8.78 11.17 -9.72
N ARG A 316 7.47 10.95 -9.90
CA ARG A 316 6.65 11.75 -10.83
C ARG A 316 6.63 13.22 -10.42
N PHE A 317 6.66 13.48 -9.10
CA PHE A 317 6.79 14.82 -8.57
C PHE A 317 8.17 15.45 -8.87
N GLU A 318 9.27 14.76 -8.56
CA GLU A 318 10.64 15.26 -8.82
C GLU A 318 10.87 15.54 -10.32
N GLU A 319 10.32 14.69 -11.21
CA GLU A 319 10.36 14.90 -12.65
C GLU A 319 9.60 16.17 -13.07
N LEU A 320 8.42 16.42 -12.49
CA LEU A 320 7.63 17.61 -12.78
C LEU A 320 8.38 18.88 -12.35
N LEU A 321 8.96 18.89 -11.14
CA LEU A 321 9.74 20.02 -10.62
C LEU A 321 11.00 20.29 -11.47
N SER A 322 11.71 19.23 -11.87
CA SER A 322 12.90 19.35 -12.74
C SER A 322 12.55 19.95 -14.10
N ARG A 323 11.47 19.46 -14.73
CA ARG A 323 10.98 20.01 -16.01
C ARG A 323 10.47 21.44 -15.88
N LEU A 324 9.79 21.77 -14.78
CA LEU A 324 9.33 23.14 -14.47
C LEU A 324 10.52 24.10 -14.36
N SER A 325 11.51 23.73 -13.55
CA SER A 325 12.72 24.53 -13.33
C SER A 325 13.46 24.75 -14.65
N GLY A 326 13.71 23.67 -15.40
CA GLY A 326 14.36 23.72 -16.71
C GLY A 326 13.63 24.59 -17.74
N ALA A 327 12.29 24.57 -17.74
CA ALA A 327 11.48 25.35 -18.67
C ALA A 327 11.63 26.87 -18.47
N PHE A 328 11.93 27.32 -17.25
CA PHE A 328 12.10 28.75 -16.97
C PHE A 328 13.56 29.22 -17.04
N VAL A 329 14.59 28.37 -16.98
CA VAL A 329 16.00 28.83 -16.91
C VAL A 329 16.41 29.73 -18.09
N HIS A 330 16.04 29.41 -19.33
CA HIS A 330 16.49 30.14 -20.52
C HIS A 330 15.36 30.78 -21.34
N LEU A 331 14.14 30.80 -20.80
CA LEU A 331 12.98 31.27 -21.54
C LEU A 331 12.98 32.80 -21.69
N PRO A 332 12.87 33.34 -22.93
CA PRO A 332 12.75 34.78 -23.16
C PRO A 332 11.53 35.39 -22.45
N SER A 333 11.62 36.67 -22.07
CA SER A 333 10.54 37.36 -21.34
C SER A 333 9.20 37.37 -22.09
N ALA A 334 9.24 37.47 -23.42
CA ALA A 334 8.06 37.47 -24.28
C ALA A 334 7.29 36.13 -24.25
N GLU A 335 7.96 35.01 -23.96
CA GLU A 335 7.36 33.67 -23.93
C GLU A 335 6.96 33.21 -22.52
N MET A 336 7.36 33.96 -21.48
CA MET A 336 7.12 33.56 -20.09
C MET A 336 5.63 33.48 -19.74
N ASP A 337 4.78 34.37 -20.28
CA ASP A 337 3.34 34.41 -19.96
C ASP A 337 2.59 33.16 -20.45
N GLU A 338 2.90 32.69 -21.66
CA GLU A 338 2.35 31.44 -22.20
C GLU A 338 2.88 30.21 -21.44
N SER A 339 4.15 30.25 -21.02
CA SER A 339 4.73 29.18 -20.20
C SER A 339 4.09 29.12 -18.81
N PHE A 340 3.82 30.26 -18.15
CA PHE A 340 3.08 30.29 -16.89
C PHE A 340 1.70 29.66 -17.03
N ARG A 341 0.92 30.00 -18.06
CA ARG A 341 -0.39 29.36 -18.31
C ARG A 341 -0.26 27.86 -18.54
N THR A 342 0.74 27.44 -19.32
CA THR A 342 0.98 26.03 -19.61
C THR A 342 1.34 25.23 -18.36
N TRP A 343 2.18 25.78 -17.49
CA TRP A 343 2.59 25.12 -16.25
C TRP A 343 1.50 25.14 -15.17
N LEU A 344 0.74 26.23 -15.05
CA LEU A 344 -0.45 26.27 -14.19
C LEU A 344 -1.46 25.18 -14.58
N ARG A 345 -1.69 24.99 -15.89
CA ARG A 345 -2.50 23.88 -16.41
C ARG A 345 -1.95 22.52 -16.01
N ARG A 346 -0.67 22.26 -16.29
CA ARG A 346 -0.06 20.95 -15.98
C ARG A 346 -0.09 20.64 -14.48
N LEU A 347 0.15 21.64 -13.64
CA LEU A 347 0.07 21.50 -12.19
C LEU A 347 -1.36 21.23 -11.74
N GLY A 348 -2.34 21.98 -12.24
CA GLY A 348 -3.74 21.77 -11.94
C GLY A 348 -4.23 20.37 -12.35
N GLU A 349 -3.88 19.92 -13.56
CA GLU A 349 -4.19 18.58 -14.07
C GLU A 349 -3.49 17.47 -13.26
N PHE A 350 -2.21 17.66 -12.90
CA PHE A 350 -1.44 16.70 -12.11
C PHE A 350 -2.00 16.54 -10.70
N LEU A 351 -2.40 17.65 -10.07
CA LEU A 351 -2.97 17.68 -8.73
C LEU A 351 -4.45 17.24 -8.70
N GLY A 352 -5.10 17.16 -9.86
CA GLY A 352 -6.53 16.91 -9.98
C GLY A 352 -7.37 18.03 -9.40
N LEU A 353 -6.94 19.28 -9.60
CA LEU A 353 -7.60 20.49 -9.09
C LEU A 353 -8.34 21.23 -10.22
N GLU A 354 -9.30 22.06 -9.85
CA GLU A 354 -10.14 22.77 -10.80
C GLU A 354 -9.61 24.16 -11.15
N ARG A 355 -8.76 24.76 -10.31
CA ARG A 355 -8.16 26.07 -10.60
C ARG A 355 -6.74 26.19 -10.04
N ALA A 356 -5.85 26.74 -10.86
CA ALA A 356 -4.50 27.13 -10.47
C ALA A 356 -4.21 28.55 -11.00
N ALA A 357 -3.75 29.45 -10.15
CA ALA A 357 -3.62 30.87 -10.48
C ALA A 357 -2.35 31.50 -9.89
N LEU A 358 -1.75 32.41 -10.66
CA LEU A 358 -0.65 33.28 -10.24
C LEU A 358 -1.23 34.64 -9.85
N LEU A 359 -1.22 34.92 -8.56
CA LEU A 359 -1.66 36.17 -7.97
C LEU A 359 -0.49 37.14 -7.91
N ARG A 360 -0.77 38.41 -8.25
CA ARG A 360 0.18 39.51 -8.28
C ARG A 360 -0.25 40.58 -7.29
N LEU A 361 0.66 40.93 -6.41
CA LEU A 361 0.47 42.03 -5.47
C LEU A 361 0.73 43.37 -6.19
N SER A 362 -0.17 44.33 -6.06
CA SER A 362 0.04 45.70 -6.53
C SER A 362 1.12 46.42 -5.71
N GLU A 363 1.74 47.46 -6.28
CA GLU A 363 2.80 48.23 -5.59
C GLU A 363 2.32 48.91 -4.30
N ASP A 364 1.07 49.39 -4.29
CA ASP A 364 0.41 49.98 -3.13
C ASP A 364 -0.03 48.95 -2.08
N LYS A 365 0.13 47.65 -2.35
CA LYS A 365 -0.24 46.53 -1.47
C LYS A 365 -1.72 46.50 -1.08
N GLU A 366 -2.60 47.07 -1.90
CA GLU A 366 -4.06 47.10 -1.66
C GLU A 366 -4.83 46.08 -2.53
N LEU A 367 -4.24 45.63 -3.65
CA LEU A 367 -4.89 44.74 -4.62
C LEU A 367 -4.07 43.48 -4.90
N LEU A 368 -4.74 42.33 -4.91
CA LEU A 368 -4.25 41.08 -5.49
C LEU A 368 -4.93 40.86 -6.83
N THR A 369 -4.15 40.78 -7.90
CA THR A 369 -4.65 40.57 -9.26
C THR A 369 -4.29 39.18 -9.75
N VAL A 370 -5.25 38.51 -10.39
CA VAL A 370 -5.00 37.23 -11.06
C VAL A 370 -4.32 37.53 -12.39
N SER A 371 -2.99 37.38 -12.42
CA SER A 371 -2.20 37.65 -13.63
C SER A 371 -2.31 36.52 -14.66
N HIS A 372 -2.23 35.28 -14.17
CA HIS A 372 -2.32 34.08 -14.97
C HIS A 372 -3.22 33.09 -14.25
N CYS A 373 -4.12 32.44 -14.98
CA CYS A 373 -4.96 31.41 -14.42
C CYS A 373 -5.17 30.28 -15.42
N TRP A 374 -5.25 29.08 -14.89
CA TRP A 374 -5.87 27.94 -15.55
C TRP A 374 -7.09 27.50 -14.74
N VAL A 375 -8.15 27.15 -15.46
CA VAL A 375 -9.36 26.55 -14.90
C VAL A 375 -9.72 25.29 -15.68
N ALA A 376 -10.24 24.30 -14.97
CA ALA A 376 -10.81 23.12 -15.58
C ALA A 376 -12.03 23.48 -16.46
N PRO A 377 -12.31 22.70 -17.53
CA PRO A 377 -13.46 22.96 -18.40
C PRO A 377 -14.78 23.03 -17.61
N GLY A 378 -15.59 24.06 -17.88
CA GLY A 378 -16.91 24.24 -17.25
C GLY A 378 -16.89 24.95 -15.88
N ILE A 379 -15.73 25.44 -15.44
CA ILE A 379 -15.57 26.22 -14.21
C ILE A 379 -15.45 27.71 -14.52
N ASP A 380 -16.12 28.54 -13.73
CA ASP A 380 -15.99 30.00 -13.83
C ASP A 380 -14.60 30.45 -13.33
N PRO A 381 -13.81 31.20 -14.13
CA PRO A 381 -12.54 31.77 -13.69
C PRO A 381 -12.66 32.67 -12.45
N GLY A 382 -13.83 33.27 -12.21
CA GLY A 382 -14.06 34.17 -11.10
C GLY A 382 -13.40 35.55 -11.29
N PRO A 383 -13.31 36.37 -10.23
CA PRO A 383 -12.85 37.75 -10.34
C PRO A 383 -11.36 37.85 -10.65
N ARG A 384 -10.99 38.72 -11.60
CA ARG A 384 -9.59 38.99 -11.99
C ARG A 384 -8.82 39.85 -10.98
N SER A 385 -9.51 40.54 -10.07
CA SER A 385 -8.90 41.38 -9.05
C SER A 385 -9.65 41.22 -7.73
N MET A 386 -8.89 41.25 -6.64
CA MET A 386 -9.37 41.04 -5.28
C MET A 386 -8.79 42.14 -4.39
N VAL A 387 -9.66 42.81 -3.64
CA VAL A 387 -9.24 43.80 -2.64
C VAL A 387 -8.74 43.05 -1.41
N ILE A 388 -7.48 43.25 -1.07
CA ILE A 388 -6.75 42.52 -0.02
C ILE A 388 -7.43 42.64 1.35
N ARG A 389 -8.03 43.80 1.65
CA ARG A 389 -8.78 44.04 2.90
C ARG A 389 -9.97 43.12 3.12
N ARG A 390 -10.47 42.44 2.07
CA ARG A 390 -11.54 41.45 2.18
C ARG A 390 -11.06 40.06 2.62
N PHE A 391 -9.74 39.86 2.72
CA PHE A 391 -9.12 38.56 3.02
C PHE A 391 -8.01 38.68 4.09
N PRO A 392 -8.28 39.24 5.28
CA PRO A 392 -7.27 39.57 6.28
C PRO A 392 -6.35 38.41 6.67
N GLU A 393 -6.88 37.18 6.83
CA GLU A 393 -6.07 36.03 7.23
C GLU A 393 -5.14 35.55 6.11
N THR A 394 -5.67 35.48 4.88
CA THR A 394 -4.89 35.13 3.69
C THR A 394 -3.70 36.08 3.54
N VAL A 395 -3.93 37.36 3.79
CA VAL A 395 -2.97 38.45 3.63
C VAL A 395 -1.91 38.45 4.73
N GLU A 396 -2.32 38.26 5.99
CA GLU A 396 -1.41 38.14 7.13
C GLU A 396 -0.42 37.00 6.92
N ARG A 397 -0.90 35.83 6.49
CA ARG A 397 -0.03 34.69 6.19
C ARG A 397 0.88 34.94 4.99
N LEU A 398 0.35 35.52 3.92
CA LEU A 398 1.13 35.85 2.72
C LEU A 398 2.31 36.78 3.05
N PHE A 399 2.08 37.84 3.83
CA PHE A 399 3.12 38.77 4.26
C PHE A 399 4.07 38.20 5.32
N SER A 400 3.63 37.19 6.07
CA SER A 400 4.46 36.43 7.00
C SER A 400 5.25 35.30 6.32
N GLU A 401 5.24 35.24 4.98
CA GLU A 401 5.86 34.19 4.17
C GLU A 401 5.39 32.77 4.54
N GLN A 402 4.14 32.67 5.03
CA GLN A 402 3.51 31.41 5.36
C GLN A 402 2.41 31.06 4.35
N PRO A 403 2.25 29.78 4.00
CA PRO A 403 1.14 29.35 3.18
C PRO A 403 -0.18 29.53 3.92
N PHE A 404 -1.17 30.04 3.20
CA PHE A 404 -2.56 30.02 3.63
C PHE A 404 -3.19 28.71 3.19
N VAL A 405 -3.72 27.94 4.15
CA VAL A 405 -4.31 26.62 3.93
C VAL A 405 -5.75 26.63 4.45
N LEU A 406 -6.70 26.41 3.54
CA LEU A 406 -8.09 26.18 3.86
C LEU A 406 -8.45 24.76 3.43
N SER A 407 -8.61 23.86 4.40
CA SER A 407 -9.12 22.50 4.19
C SER A 407 -10.49 22.38 4.85
N ARG A 408 -11.56 22.48 4.07
CA ARG A 408 -12.90 22.17 4.57
C ARG A 408 -12.96 20.65 4.69
N THR A 409 -12.89 20.15 5.92
CA THR A 409 -13.03 18.71 6.24
C THR A 409 -14.23 18.54 7.19
N GLU A 410 -14.77 17.33 7.32
CA GLU A 410 -15.95 17.04 8.18
C GLU A 410 -15.81 17.56 9.63
N ASN A 411 -14.57 17.77 10.12
CA ASN A 411 -14.28 18.25 11.47
C ASN A 411 -14.28 19.79 11.62
N HIS A 412 -14.34 20.57 10.53
CA HIS A 412 -14.29 22.05 10.54
C HIS A 412 -15.55 22.67 9.92
N ARG A 413 -16.70 21.97 9.96
CA ARG A 413 -17.97 22.50 9.46
C ARG A 413 -18.60 23.56 10.36
N ASP A 414 -18.21 23.62 11.62
CA ASP A 414 -18.91 24.42 12.65
C ASP A 414 -18.33 25.83 12.85
N GLU A 415 -17.17 26.14 12.26
CA GLU A 415 -16.55 27.47 12.35
C GLU A 415 -16.26 28.00 10.92
N PRO A 416 -17.05 28.95 10.40
CA PRO A 416 -16.80 29.54 9.10
C PRO A 416 -15.46 30.31 9.14
N PRO A 417 -14.53 30.12 8.19
CA PRO A 417 -13.32 30.93 8.12
C PRO A 417 -13.71 32.41 8.04
N LYS A 418 -12.92 33.29 8.66
CA LYS A 418 -13.20 34.75 8.70
C LYS A 418 -13.35 35.40 7.32
N ASP A 419 -12.79 34.75 6.30
CA ASP A 419 -12.84 35.17 4.90
C ASP A 419 -14.03 34.56 4.10
N GLU A 420 -14.95 33.80 4.72
CA GLU A 420 -16.03 33.08 4.01
C GLU A 420 -17.06 34.03 3.38
N ASP A 421 -17.50 35.05 4.12
CA ASP A 421 -18.49 36.04 3.66
C ASP A 421 -17.97 36.88 2.48
N ALA A 422 -16.65 37.06 2.37
CA ALA A 422 -16.00 37.82 1.31
C ALA A 422 -15.90 37.08 -0.04
N ARG A 423 -16.06 35.74 -0.04
CA ARG A 423 -15.87 34.89 -1.22
C ARG A 423 -17.11 34.82 -2.13
N GLY A 424 -18.28 35.30 -1.67
CA GLY A 424 -19.52 35.34 -2.46
C GLY A 424 -20.09 33.95 -2.79
N GLN A 425 -20.98 33.86 -3.79
CA GLN A 425 -21.66 32.61 -4.21
C GLN A 425 -20.75 31.58 -4.90
N GLY A 426 -19.47 31.92 -5.16
CA GLY A 426 -18.47 31.01 -5.70
C GLY A 426 -17.88 30.13 -4.60
N ARG A 427 -18.47 28.95 -4.38
CA ARG A 427 -18.05 28.02 -3.32
C ARG A 427 -16.65 27.46 -3.61
N VAL A 428 -15.62 28.01 -2.97
CA VAL A 428 -14.30 27.35 -2.88
C VAL A 428 -14.35 26.36 -1.73
N SER A 429 -14.31 25.07 -2.05
CA SER A 429 -14.42 23.99 -1.07
C SER A 429 -13.11 23.84 -0.30
N SER A 430 -11.96 23.95 -0.95
CA SER A 430 -10.65 24.00 -0.27
C SER A 430 -9.66 24.83 -1.08
N GLN A 431 -8.73 25.51 -0.42
CA GLN A 431 -7.78 26.42 -1.05
C GLN A 431 -6.40 26.30 -0.42
N LEU A 432 -5.37 26.43 -1.24
CA LEU A 432 -3.99 26.61 -0.82
C LEU A 432 -3.41 27.81 -1.57
N THR A 433 -2.89 28.78 -0.84
CA THR A 433 -2.16 29.92 -1.43
C THR A 433 -0.78 30.00 -0.83
N ILE A 434 0.24 29.93 -1.68
CA ILE A 434 1.65 29.93 -1.27
C ILE A 434 2.28 31.26 -1.67
N PRO A 435 2.99 31.95 -0.76
CA PRO A 435 3.65 33.21 -1.08
C PRO A 435 4.74 33.01 -2.14
N LEU A 436 4.75 33.93 -3.12
CA LEU A 436 5.82 34.02 -4.11
C LEU A 436 6.87 35.01 -3.60
N VAL A 437 7.95 34.49 -3.02
CA VAL A 437 9.01 35.31 -2.43
C VAL A 437 10.24 35.29 -3.33
N ALA A 438 10.75 36.46 -3.71
CA ALA A 438 12.00 36.59 -4.45
C ALA A 438 12.77 37.83 -3.97
N GLY A 439 14.05 37.68 -3.66
CA GLY A 439 14.88 38.81 -3.18
C GLY A 439 14.38 39.44 -1.88
N GLY A 440 13.77 38.66 -0.98
CA GLY A 440 13.23 39.14 0.29
C GLY A 440 11.94 39.97 0.19
N ARG A 441 11.27 39.98 -0.98
CA ARG A 441 9.96 40.60 -1.17
C ARG A 441 8.92 39.59 -1.62
N VAL A 442 7.69 39.76 -1.12
CA VAL A 442 6.50 39.02 -1.57
C VAL A 442 5.98 39.64 -2.87
N LEU A 443 6.05 38.91 -3.97
CA LEU A 443 5.54 39.33 -5.30
C LEU A 443 4.03 39.13 -5.45
N GLY A 444 3.45 38.27 -4.60
CA GLY A 444 2.07 37.80 -4.70
C GLY A 444 1.98 36.37 -4.19
N GLY A 445 1.14 35.54 -4.82
CA GLY A 445 0.91 34.17 -4.36
C GLY A 445 0.59 33.20 -5.50
N LEU A 446 0.95 31.94 -5.33
CA LEU A 446 0.51 30.83 -6.17
C LEU A 446 -0.68 30.16 -5.49
N ALA A 447 -1.85 30.26 -6.12
CA ALA A 447 -3.12 29.78 -5.57
C ALA A 447 -3.63 28.53 -6.29
N PHE A 448 -4.12 27.59 -5.50
CA PHE A 448 -4.71 26.32 -5.92
C PHE A 448 -6.06 26.17 -5.24
N ASP A 449 -7.12 25.98 -6.02
CA ASP A 449 -8.47 25.86 -5.49
C ASP A 449 -9.09 24.52 -5.88
N ALA A 450 -9.62 23.82 -4.88
CA ALA A 450 -10.52 22.69 -5.03
C ALA A 450 -11.96 23.19 -4.94
N LEU A 451 -12.71 23.06 -6.03
CA LEU A 451 -14.06 23.64 -6.15
C LEU A 451 -15.17 22.58 -5.99
N ALA A 452 -15.01 21.40 -6.60
CA ALA A 452 -16.05 20.38 -6.61
C ALA A 452 -16.11 19.53 -5.34
N ALA A 453 -14.99 19.37 -4.63
CA ALA A 453 -14.89 18.53 -3.45
C ALA A 453 -13.97 19.13 -2.37
N ASP A 454 -14.32 18.83 -1.12
CA ASP A 454 -13.50 19.06 0.06
C ASP A 454 -12.16 18.31 -0.05
N ARG A 455 -11.04 19.02 0.15
CA ARG A 455 -9.68 18.48 0.04
C ARG A 455 -8.83 18.86 1.25
N ALA A 456 -8.21 17.86 1.86
CA ALA A 456 -7.14 18.08 2.83
C ALA A 456 -5.82 18.37 2.10
N TRP A 457 -5.00 19.27 2.67
CA TRP A 457 -3.65 19.55 2.20
C TRP A 457 -2.63 18.92 3.16
N PRO A 458 -2.03 17.76 2.83
CA PRO A 458 -0.96 17.18 3.64
C PRO A 458 0.25 18.11 3.71
N GLU A 459 0.95 18.12 4.85
CA GLU A 459 2.13 18.97 5.03
C GLU A 459 3.22 18.70 3.99
N GLU A 460 3.40 17.43 3.61
CA GLU A 460 4.31 17.00 2.55
C GLU A 460 3.93 17.64 1.20
N GLU A 461 2.61 17.79 0.93
CA GLU A 461 2.11 18.44 -0.29
C GLU A 461 2.40 19.95 -0.31
N VAL A 462 2.18 20.60 0.83
CA VAL A 462 2.45 22.03 1.01
C VAL A 462 3.94 22.32 0.86
N GLN A 463 4.81 21.51 1.45
CA GLN A 463 6.27 21.70 1.39
C GLN A 463 6.79 21.67 -0.04
N TRP A 464 6.31 20.76 -0.88
CA TRP A 464 6.80 20.70 -2.25
C TRP A 464 6.18 21.77 -3.15
N LEU A 465 4.92 22.16 -2.91
CA LEU A 465 4.30 23.26 -3.63
C LEU A 465 5.01 24.60 -3.33
N ARG A 466 5.69 24.73 -2.18
CA ARG A 466 6.62 25.84 -1.93
C ARG A 466 7.81 25.85 -2.89
N LEU A 467 8.41 24.69 -3.17
CA LEU A 467 9.49 24.60 -4.16
C LEU A 467 9.01 25.02 -5.55
N VAL A 468 7.78 24.65 -5.93
CA VAL A 468 7.15 25.13 -7.16
C VAL A 468 6.98 26.65 -7.12
N ALA A 469 6.47 27.20 -6.02
CA ALA A 469 6.30 28.64 -5.84
C ALA A 469 7.63 29.40 -5.94
N GLU A 470 8.75 28.87 -5.43
CA GLU A 470 10.09 29.46 -5.58
C GLU A 470 10.54 29.56 -7.03
N VAL A 471 10.28 28.52 -7.85
CA VAL A 471 10.58 28.55 -9.29
C VAL A 471 9.74 29.60 -10.00
N PHE A 472 8.43 29.67 -9.72
CA PHE A 472 7.56 30.71 -10.26
C PHE A 472 7.98 32.11 -9.81
N ALA A 473 8.34 32.29 -8.54
CA ALA A 473 8.78 33.56 -7.98
C ALA A 473 10.08 34.03 -8.64
N SER A 474 11.04 33.13 -8.83
CA SER A 474 12.30 33.41 -9.51
C SER A 474 12.10 33.80 -10.98
N ALA A 475 11.25 33.05 -11.71
CA ALA A 475 10.91 33.36 -13.08
C ALA A 475 10.18 34.70 -13.22
N LEU A 476 9.23 34.98 -12.31
CA LEU A 476 8.46 36.22 -12.29
C LEU A 476 9.34 37.43 -11.97
N ALA A 477 10.20 37.34 -10.94
CA ALA A 477 11.15 38.40 -10.61
C ALA A 477 12.10 38.71 -11.77
N ARG A 478 12.58 37.66 -12.46
CA ARG A 478 13.42 37.83 -13.65
C ARG A 478 12.66 38.50 -14.78
N LYS A 479 11.41 38.10 -15.03
CA LYS A 479 10.54 38.72 -16.04
C LYS A 479 10.40 40.22 -15.78
N GLU A 480 10.03 40.61 -14.57
CA GLU A 480 9.87 42.02 -14.19
C GLU A 480 11.15 42.82 -14.40
N THR A 481 12.30 42.24 -14.04
CA THR A 481 13.60 42.93 -14.17
C THR A 481 13.94 43.17 -15.64
N VAL A 482 13.71 42.18 -16.51
CA VAL A 482 13.95 42.29 -17.96
C VAL A 482 12.96 43.25 -18.60
N ASP A 483 11.67 43.18 -18.25
CA ASP A 483 10.64 44.05 -18.81
C ASP A 483 10.81 45.50 -18.37
N ALA A 484 11.21 45.75 -17.12
CA ALA A 484 11.54 47.09 -16.62
C ALA A 484 12.77 47.69 -17.33
N LEU A 485 13.80 46.88 -17.59
CA LEU A 485 14.96 47.30 -18.35
C LEU A 485 14.56 47.68 -19.79
N GLY A 486 13.78 46.82 -20.47
CA GLY A 486 13.30 47.09 -21.82
C GLY A 486 12.39 48.32 -21.90
N ALA A 487 11.50 48.52 -20.92
CA ALA A 487 10.66 49.72 -20.85
C ALA A 487 11.51 51.00 -20.65
N SER A 488 12.56 50.94 -19.83
CA SER A 488 13.49 52.04 -19.63
C SER A 488 14.29 52.36 -20.90
N GLU A 489 14.79 51.34 -21.62
CA GLU A 489 15.50 51.51 -22.88
C GLU A 489 14.62 52.10 -23.98
N LEU A 490 13.37 51.63 -24.11
CA LEU A 490 12.39 52.16 -25.04
C LEU A 490 12.04 53.61 -24.72
N MET A 491 11.85 53.95 -23.44
CA MET A 491 11.58 55.32 -23.00
C MET A 491 12.76 56.24 -23.34
N ASN A 492 13.99 55.83 -23.00
CA ASN A 492 15.19 56.61 -23.33
C ASN A 492 15.34 56.81 -24.84
N SER A 493 15.10 55.77 -25.64
CA SER A 493 15.15 55.84 -27.10
C SER A 493 14.05 56.76 -27.67
N ALA A 494 12.83 56.70 -27.12
CA ALA A 494 11.72 57.56 -27.54
C ALA A 494 11.95 59.03 -27.18
N ILE A 495 12.51 59.30 -25.99
CA ILE A 495 12.91 60.66 -25.57
C ILE A 495 13.96 61.19 -26.55
N LEU A 496 15.04 60.44 -26.81
CA LEU A 496 16.08 60.85 -27.75
C LEU A 496 15.54 61.10 -29.17
N ALA A 497 14.68 60.22 -29.68
CA ALA A 497 14.07 60.36 -31.00
C ALA A 497 13.06 61.51 -31.11
N SER A 498 12.49 61.97 -29.98
CA SER A 498 11.58 63.12 -29.96
C SER A 498 12.30 64.48 -29.99
N LEU A 499 13.59 64.50 -29.68
CA LEU A 499 14.39 65.73 -29.67
C LEU A 499 14.72 66.16 -31.10
N SER A 500 14.40 67.41 -31.43
CA SER A 500 14.56 68.00 -32.77
C SER A 500 15.98 68.49 -33.08
N ASN A 501 16.87 68.55 -32.07
CA ASN A 501 18.28 68.89 -32.24
C ASN A 501 19.14 67.63 -32.07
N GLY A 502 20.30 67.56 -32.72
CA GLY A 502 21.29 66.51 -32.49
C GLY A 502 21.79 66.51 -31.04
N VAL A 503 21.47 65.45 -30.29
CA VAL A 503 21.84 65.24 -28.89
C VAL A 503 22.69 63.98 -28.79
N ALA A 504 23.89 64.12 -28.25
CA ALA A 504 24.78 63.03 -27.89
C ALA A 504 24.83 62.87 -26.36
N VAL A 505 24.54 61.67 -25.87
CA VAL A 505 24.74 61.30 -24.46
C VAL A 505 26.20 60.90 -24.30
N VAL A 506 26.89 61.46 -23.31
CA VAL A 506 28.31 61.28 -23.06
C VAL A 506 28.53 60.72 -21.66
N ASP A 507 29.47 59.78 -21.49
CA ASP A 507 29.86 59.27 -20.18
C ASP A 507 30.74 60.27 -19.40
N ARG A 508 31.13 59.90 -18.17
CA ARG A 508 31.99 60.74 -17.31
C ARG A 508 33.40 60.97 -17.86
N ASP A 509 33.83 60.15 -18.83
CA ASP A 509 35.14 60.24 -19.48
C ASP A 509 35.05 60.97 -20.85
N GLY A 510 33.87 61.53 -21.18
CA GLY A 510 33.65 62.27 -22.42
C GLY A 510 33.47 61.38 -23.66
N ARG A 511 33.17 60.09 -23.51
CA ARG A 511 32.84 59.19 -24.63
C ARG A 511 31.36 59.21 -24.95
N VAL A 512 31.02 59.36 -26.23
CA VAL A 512 29.63 59.32 -26.70
C VAL A 512 29.08 57.90 -26.56
N ILE A 513 28.01 57.75 -25.79
CA ILE A 513 27.33 56.47 -25.49
C ILE A 513 25.99 56.30 -26.22
N ALA A 514 25.36 57.39 -26.69
CA ALA A 514 24.17 57.35 -27.54
C ALA A 514 24.00 58.66 -28.32
N VAL A 515 23.40 58.63 -29.51
CA VAL A 515 23.07 59.83 -30.32
C VAL A 515 21.68 59.67 -30.93
N ASN A 516 20.89 60.74 -31.02
CA ASN A 516 19.62 60.71 -31.76
C ASN A 516 19.82 60.97 -33.27
N GLU A 517 18.97 60.36 -34.11
CA GLU A 517 18.95 60.67 -35.55
C GLU A 517 18.20 61.99 -35.76
N ASP A 518 18.93 63.02 -36.21
CA ASP A 518 18.36 64.30 -36.57
C ASP A 518 17.46 64.17 -37.83
N ARG A 519 16.15 64.34 -37.66
CA ARG A 519 15.17 64.39 -38.77
C ARG A 519 14.85 65.82 -39.23
N GLY A 520 15.58 66.82 -38.75
CA GLY A 520 15.29 68.23 -38.93
C GLY A 520 16.39 69.04 -39.60
N GLY A 521 17.10 68.52 -40.62
CA GLY A 521 18.10 69.38 -41.28
C GLY A 521 19.02 68.75 -42.31
N ALA A 522 18.50 68.02 -43.30
CA ALA A 522 19.25 67.81 -44.54
C ALA A 522 19.29 69.11 -45.37
N ARG A 523 20.04 70.13 -44.89
CA ARG A 523 20.59 71.25 -45.67
C ARG A 523 21.60 72.06 -44.83
N ARG A 524 22.88 71.89 -45.17
CA ARG A 524 24.06 72.71 -44.81
C ARG A 524 24.43 72.81 -43.33
N ILE A 525 25.31 71.90 -42.90
CA ILE A 525 26.52 72.30 -42.18
C ILE A 525 27.69 71.81 -43.03
N ASP A 526 28.05 72.60 -44.05
CA ASP A 526 29.38 72.51 -44.65
C ASP A 526 30.37 73.15 -43.67
N ASP A 527 31.46 72.42 -43.41
CA ASP A 527 32.80 72.90 -43.08
C ASP A 527 32.97 73.93 -41.96
N GLY A 528 33.51 73.49 -40.82
CA GLY A 528 34.20 74.44 -39.95
C GLY A 528 34.76 73.98 -38.60
N ILE A 529 34.14 73.02 -37.89
CA ILE A 529 34.49 72.82 -36.45
C ILE A 529 34.89 71.37 -36.08
N CYS A 530 34.81 70.39 -36.98
CA CYS A 530 35.23 69.00 -36.69
C CYS A 530 36.57 68.57 -37.33
N SER A 531 37.47 69.50 -37.64
CA SER A 531 38.80 69.22 -38.23
C SER A 531 39.96 69.29 -37.23
N GLY A 532 39.71 69.11 -35.94
CA GLY A 532 40.76 69.27 -34.93
C GLY A 532 40.58 68.44 -33.67
N LEU A 533 40.31 67.14 -33.76
CA LEU A 533 40.63 66.14 -32.71
C LEU A 533 40.23 64.72 -33.15
N PHE A 534 40.87 64.21 -34.21
CA PHE A 534 41.02 62.76 -34.38
C PHE A 534 42.49 62.41 -34.22
N ARG A 535 42.81 61.68 -33.14
CA ARG A 535 43.83 60.64 -33.10
C ARG A 535 43.72 59.89 -31.77
N LEU A 536 43.11 58.70 -31.79
CA LEU A 536 43.76 57.47 -31.34
C LEU A 536 42.90 56.23 -31.67
N ARG A 537 43.43 55.47 -32.64
CA ARG A 537 43.26 54.06 -33.01
C ARG A 537 42.15 53.24 -32.30
N SER A 538 41.24 52.72 -33.11
CA SER A 538 40.79 51.32 -32.98
C SER A 538 40.94 50.59 -34.32
N HIS A 539 41.89 49.65 -34.38
CA HIS A 539 41.89 48.58 -35.36
C HIS A 539 40.67 47.69 -35.12
N HIS A 540 39.73 47.63 -36.06
CA HIS A 540 39.55 46.48 -36.93
C HIS A 540 38.43 46.73 -37.93
N ARG A 541 38.76 46.50 -39.21
CA ARG A 541 37.86 46.54 -40.35
C ARG A 541 36.97 45.30 -40.41
N PRO A 542 35.84 45.40 -41.14
CA PRO A 542 34.83 44.37 -41.32
C PRO A 542 35.20 43.41 -42.45
N LEU A 543 34.57 42.23 -42.47
CA LEU A 543 34.53 41.37 -43.65
C LEU A 543 33.07 41.06 -43.99
N VAL A 544 32.65 41.69 -45.09
CA VAL A 544 31.52 41.34 -45.96
C VAL A 544 31.97 40.19 -46.86
N CYS A 545 31.04 39.32 -47.29
CA CYS A 545 30.95 38.69 -48.62
C CYS A 545 29.77 37.69 -48.60
N ASP A 546 29.04 37.37 -49.66
CA ASP A 546 28.69 38.00 -50.93
C ASP A 546 27.64 37.07 -51.57
N VAL A 547 26.80 37.60 -52.46
CA VAL A 547 25.83 36.86 -53.26
C VAL A 547 26.54 36.26 -54.49
N GLY A 548 26.24 35.01 -54.82
CA GLY A 548 26.65 34.42 -56.11
C GLY A 548 25.89 33.14 -56.43
N GLY A 549 24.89 33.22 -57.31
CA GLY A 549 24.38 32.06 -58.06
C GLY A 549 25.40 31.62 -59.14
N PRO A 550 25.22 30.46 -59.81
CA PRO A 550 24.10 30.34 -60.77
C PRO A 550 23.50 28.91 -60.96
N ALA A 551 22.46 28.89 -61.82
CA ALA A 551 22.00 27.82 -62.72
C ALA A 551 20.94 26.79 -62.25
N GLN A 552 19.75 26.93 -62.85
CA GLN A 552 18.74 25.87 -63.08
C GLN A 552 19.22 24.89 -64.18
N PRO A 553 18.67 23.65 -64.26
CA PRO A 553 17.47 23.42 -65.07
C PRO A 553 16.39 22.53 -64.41
N ALA A 554 15.20 22.64 -65.00
CA ALA A 554 13.92 22.06 -64.64
C ALA A 554 13.82 20.52 -64.69
N GLY A 555 12.80 19.97 -64.01
CA GLY A 555 12.10 18.79 -64.54
C GLY A 555 11.54 17.74 -63.56
N ARG A 556 10.29 17.93 -63.13
CA ARG A 556 9.21 16.93 -63.00
C ARG A 556 9.38 15.61 -62.20
N ARG A 557 8.45 15.50 -61.23
CA ARG A 557 7.50 14.39 -60.95
C ARG A 557 7.91 13.21 -60.04
N ARG A 558 7.04 13.09 -59.01
CA ARG A 558 6.36 11.89 -58.46
C ARG A 558 7.05 10.99 -57.41
N ARG A 559 6.41 11.03 -56.23
CA ARG A 559 5.85 9.94 -55.39
C ARG A 559 6.74 8.77 -54.93
N HIS A 560 6.58 8.52 -53.62
CA HIS A 560 6.47 7.26 -52.87
C HIS A 560 7.67 6.72 -52.06
N LEU A 561 7.35 6.51 -50.77
CA LEU A 561 7.61 5.33 -49.91
C LEU A 561 9.01 5.09 -49.30
N ALA A 562 9.01 5.15 -47.96
CA ALA A 562 9.37 4.10 -46.99
C ALA A 562 10.82 3.61 -46.80
N HIS A 563 11.11 3.36 -45.50
CA HIS A 563 12.24 2.64 -44.89
C HIS A 563 13.62 3.31 -45.02
N GLY A 564 14.54 3.25 -44.06
CA GLY A 564 14.67 2.47 -42.85
C GLY A 564 16.16 2.19 -42.63
N CYS A 565 16.62 2.38 -41.38
CA CYS A 565 17.79 1.76 -40.74
C CYS A 565 19.24 1.99 -41.26
N HIS A 566 20.10 2.24 -40.26
CA HIS A 566 21.42 1.63 -39.99
C HIS A 566 22.74 2.44 -40.09
N ARG A 567 23.49 2.24 -38.98
CA ARG A 567 24.96 2.26 -38.75
C ARG A 567 25.64 3.63 -38.63
N ALA A 568 26.23 3.99 -37.50
CA ALA A 568 27.39 3.41 -36.79
C ALA A 568 28.70 3.56 -37.58
N GLU A 569 29.58 4.46 -37.12
CA GLU A 569 31.02 4.19 -37.04
C GLU A 569 31.78 5.25 -36.23
N ALA A 570 32.84 4.78 -35.59
CA ALA A 570 33.67 5.42 -34.59
C ALA A 570 34.81 6.24 -35.20
N ARG A 571 35.42 7.16 -34.42
CA ARG A 571 36.86 7.45 -34.47
C ARG A 571 37.34 8.10 -33.16
N ARG A 572 38.40 7.50 -32.60
CA ARG A 572 39.23 7.96 -31.47
C ARG A 572 40.35 8.87 -31.98
N ALA A 573 40.73 9.88 -31.18
CA ALA A 573 42.08 10.44 -30.91
C ALA A 573 41.89 11.89 -30.40
N GLY A 574 42.47 12.41 -29.33
CA GLY A 574 43.40 11.93 -28.30
C GLY A 574 43.47 13.02 -27.21
N ALA A 575 43.76 12.65 -25.96
CA ALA A 575 44.03 13.58 -24.85
C ALA A 575 45.51 14.03 -24.88
N PRO A 576 45.90 15.14 -24.21
CA PRO A 576 46.25 15.00 -22.80
C PRO A 576 45.95 16.21 -21.88
N ALA A 577 46.11 15.94 -20.57
CA ALA A 577 46.45 16.83 -19.45
C ALA A 577 45.30 17.30 -18.51
N GLU A 578 45.34 16.73 -17.31
CA GLU A 578 44.80 17.17 -16.01
C GLU A 578 46.01 17.31 -15.04
N PRO A 579 45.94 17.80 -13.78
CA PRO A 579 44.90 18.52 -12.98
C PRO A 579 45.58 19.71 -12.18
N PRO A 580 45.20 20.22 -10.97
CA PRO A 580 44.15 19.83 -9.99
C PRO A 580 43.41 20.93 -9.18
N GLY A 581 42.37 20.47 -8.43
CA GLY A 581 41.89 21.06 -7.17
C GLY A 581 40.50 21.71 -7.26
N ALA A 582 39.50 21.46 -6.41
CA ALA A 582 39.44 20.74 -5.14
C ALA A 582 37.98 20.33 -4.86
N GLY A 583 37.81 19.18 -4.21
CA GLY A 583 36.54 18.71 -3.65
C GLY A 583 36.59 18.62 -2.13
N ALA A 584 35.40 18.87 -1.56
CA ALA A 584 34.78 18.16 -0.44
C ALA A 584 35.34 18.30 1.00
N PHE A 585 34.43 18.79 1.84
CA PHE A 585 34.38 18.64 3.29
C PHE A 585 34.03 17.19 3.70
N HIS A 586 34.52 16.85 4.89
CA HIS A 586 34.49 15.56 5.58
C HIS A 586 33.12 15.01 5.97
N ALA A 587 32.99 13.68 5.95
CA ALA A 587 32.32 12.93 7.01
C ALA A 587 33.04 11.58 7.23
N ARG A 588 33.55 11.38 8.45
CA ARG A 588 34.14 10.12 8.96
C ARG A 588 33.02 9.17 9.35
N LEU A 589 33.14 7.89 8.99
CA LEU A 589 32.58 6.77 9.74
C LEU A 589 33.60 5.62 9.75
N ASP A 590 33.73 5.04 10.95
CA ASP A 590 34.76 4.11 11.40
C ASP A 590 34.74 2.72 10.74
N ASP A 591 35.94 2.14 10.69
CA ASP A 591 36.28 0.76 10.39
C ASP A 591 35.72 -0.25 11.42
N GLY A 592 35.45 -1.49 10.97
CA GLY A 592 35.37 -2.62 11.89
C GLY A 592 34.78 -3.93 11.38
N ARG A 593 35.67 -4.82 10.92
CA ARG A 593 35.57 -6.30 10.82
C ARG A 593 34.84 -6.95 9.65
N ALA A 594 35.68 -7.47 8.75
CA ALA A 594 35.39 -8.58 7.84
C ALA A 594 35.60 -9.94 8.52
N GLU A 595 34.71 -10.89 8.25
CA GLU A 595 35.00 -12.33 8.26
C GLU A 595 34.32 -13.01 7.07
N ARG A 596 35.00 -14.07 6.60
CA ARG A 596 35.00 -14.61 5.23
C ARG A 596 33.81 -15.56 4.97
N LEU A 597 33.31 -15.56 3.73
CA LEU A 597 32.63 -16.72 3.15
C LEU A 597 33.16 -16.99 1.73
N THR A 598 33.76 -18.16 1.60
CA THR A 598 34.33 -18.77 0.39
C THR A 598 33.24 -19.22 -0.58
N CYS A 599 33.36 -18.85 -1.86
CA CYS A 599 32.52 -19.36 -2.94
C CYS A 599 33.29 -20.41 -3.75
N SER A 600 32.74 -21.63 -3.84
CA SER A 600 33.26 -22.75 -4.61
C SER A 600 32.87 -22.64 -6.08
N ARG A 601 33.84 -22.95 -6.95
CA ARG A 601 33.80 -23.11 -8.40
C ARG A 601 32.73 -24.08 -8.90
N VAL A 602 32.18 -23.79 -10.08
CA VAL A 602 31.75 -24.79 -11.08
C VAL A 602 32.32 -24.36 -12.43
N GLU A 603 33.06 -25.27 -13.08
CA GLU A 603 33.63 -25.12 -14.43
C GLU A 603 32.65 -25.56 -15.54
N PRO A 604 32.88 -25.15 -16.81
CA PRO A 604 31.95 -25.31 -17.93
C PRO A 604 32.33 -26.43 -18.90
N ALA A 605 31.35 -26.92 -19.66
CA ALA A 605 31.52 -27.66 -20.93
C ALA A 605 30.29 -27.35 -21.80
N ALA A 606 30.37 -26.80 -23.01
CA ALA A 606 31.08 -27.15 -24.24
C ALA A 606 30.01 -27.45 -25.33
N ASP A 607 30.30 -26.95 -26.51
CA ASP A 607 29.44 -26.62 -27.64
C ASP A 607 29.14 -27.80 -28.59
N ARG A 608 28.02 -27.75 -29.33
CA ARG A 608 27.80 -28.22 -30.73
C ARG A 608 26.31 -28.38 -31.11
N ASP A 609 25.79 -27.36 -31.80
CA ASP A 609 25.07 -27.28 -33.10
C ASP A 609 24.09 -28.38 -33.61
N PRO A 610 23.18 -28.09 -34.57
CA PRO A 610 21.75 -28.39 -34.44
C PRO A 610 21.26 -29.26 -35.63
N ASP A 611 19.93 -29.31 -35.76
CA ASP A 611 19.16 -29.39 -37.01
C ASP A 611 18.26 -30.62 -37.20
N GLN A 612 17.09 -30.33 -37.78
CA GLN A 612 16.03 -31.21 -38.30
C GLN A 612 14.86 -31.64 -37.36
N ARG A 613 13.72 -30.98 -37.57
CA ARG A 613 12.34 -31.53 -37.52
C ARG A 613 11.88 -31.81 -38.98
N PRO A 614 10.70 -32.40 -39.29
CA PRO A 614 9.63 -33.01 -38.45
C PRO A 614 9.11 -34.39 -38.97
N GLY A 615 8.30 -35.10 -38.17
CA GLY A 615 7.46 -36.20 -38.68
C GLY A 615 6.78 -37.08 -37.62
N ARG A 616 5.46 -36.93 -37.48
CA ARG A 616 4.51 -37.96 -36.99
C ARG A 616 3.69 -38.43 -38.21
N PRO A 617 2.85 -39.49 -38.20
CA PRO A 617 2.54 -40.47 -37.14
C PRO A 617 2.51 -41.95 -37.63
N ALA A 618 2.51 -42.93 -36.72
CA ALA A 618 1.85 -44.23 -36.98
C ALA A 618 1.53 -44.98 -35.67
N VAL A 619 0.24 -45.29 -35.49
CA VAL A 619 -0.30 -46.36 -34.62
C VAL A 619 -0.57 -47.55 -35.56
N PRO A 620 -0.30 -48.81 -35.17
CA PRO A 620 -1.43 -49.67 -34.84
C PRO A 620 -1.19 -50.77 -33.78
N ARG A 621 -2.29 -51.02 -33.05
CA ARG A 621 -2.89 -52.32 -32.67
C ARG A 621 -2.23 -53.20 -31.59
N ARG A 622 -2.95 -53.24 -30.46
CA ARG A 622 -3.57 -54.43 -29.80
C ARG A 622 -2.99 -55.80 -30.19
N HIS A 623 -2.52 -56.54 -29.18
CA HIS A 623 -3.05 -57.88 -28.91
C HIS A 623 -2.95 -58.23 -27.42
N ALA A 624 -4.04 -58.78 -26.92
CA ALA A 624 -4.22 -59.31 -25.58
C ALA A 624 -3.54 -60.69 -25.44
N ALA A 625 -3.00 -60.98 -24.26
CA ALA A 625 -3.07 -62.28 -23.59
C ALA A 625 -2.36 -62.24 -22.22
N ARG A 626 -3.16 -62.24 -21.15
CA ARG A 626 -2.85 -62.95 -19.89
C ARG A 626 -3.35 -64.40 -20.06
N PRO A 627 -3.13 -65.36 -19.12
CA PRO A 627 -2.30 -65.35 -17.90
C PRO A 627 -1.47 -66.66 -17.73
N ARG A 628 -0.61 -66.73 -16.71
CA ARG A 628 -0.50 -67.92 -15.83
C ARG A 628 0.22 -67.61 -14.53
N ARG A 629 -0.41 -68.02 -13.43
CA ARG A 629 0.09 -68.10 -12.05
C ARG A 629 0.94 -69.37 -11.89
N VAL A 630 2.00 -69.33 -11.08
CA VAL A 630 2.49 -70.34 -10.11
C VAL A 630 3.43 -69.57 -9.13
N ALA A 631 3.03 -69.31 -7.88
CA ALA A 631 3.34 -70.05 -6.64
C ALA A 631 4.86 -70.19 -6.34
N ASP A 632 5.29 -69.53 -5.26
CA ASP A 632 6.02 -70.09 -4.10
C ASP A 632 7.50 -70.42 -4.37
N ASP A 633 8.44 -69.84 -3.61
CA ASP A 633 8.73 -70.37 -2.27
C ASP A 633 9.78 -69.52 -1.53
N ARG A 634 9.70 -69.57 -0.20
CA ARG A 634 10.64 -68.98 0.76
C ARG A 634 11.90 -69.84 0.88
N VAL A 635 13.06 -69.22 1.04
CA VAL A 635 14.17 -69.81 1.83
C VAL A 635 14.83 -68.74 2.69
N ARG A 636 14.68 -68.89 4.01
CA ARG A 636 15.58 -68.36 5.05
C ARG A 636 16.47 -69.51 5.51
N HIS A 637 17.74 -69.21 5.80
CA HIS A 637 18.69 -69.79 6.78
C HIS A 637 20.09 -69.32 6.31
N HIS A 638 21.11 -69.00 7.10
CA HIS A 638 21.41 -69.24 8.51
C HIS A 638 22.65 -68.39 8.90
N LEU A 639 22.75 -68.06 10.20
CA LEU A 639 23.96 -68.05 11.07
C LEU A 639 25.18 -67.16 10.74
N GLY A 640 25.55 -66.35 11.74
CA GLY A 640 26.90 -65.78 11.90
C GLY A 640 27.01 -64.91 13.16
N ARG A 641 27.53 -65.47 14.25
CA ARG A 641 27.74 -64.87 15.58
C ARG A 641 29.13 -64.18 15.66
N GLN A 642 29.30 -63.32 16.68
CA GLN A 642 30.53 -62.68 17.24
C GLN A 642 30.84 -61.26 16.72
N ALA A 643 31.24 -60.25 17.51
CA ALA A 643 31.41 -60.09 18.96
C ALA A 643 31.66 -58.59 19.33
N ARG A 644 31.52 -58.25 20.63
CA ARG A 644 32.04 -57.08 21.39
C ARG A 644 31.48 -55.69 20.99
N GLY A 645 31.09 -54.77 21.86
CA GLY A 645 31.09 -54.49 23.32
C GLY A 645 30.72 -52.99 23.43
N GLY A 646 30.24 -52.36 24.49
CA GLY A 646 29.84 -52.65 25.86
C GLY A 646 29.10 -51.38 26.36
N GLY A 647 28.29 -51.49 27.42
CA GLY A 647 27.62 -50.33 28.03
C GLY A 647 26.38 -50.73 28.85
N HIS A 648 26.57 -50.98 30.14
CA HIS A 648 25.54 -51.11 31.18
C HIS A 648 25.53 -49.83 32.06
N PRO A 649 24.58 -49.60 33.00
CA PRO A 649 23.46 -50.45 33.42
C PRO A 649 22.09 -49.73 33.57
N ALA A 650 21.03 -50.53 33.73
CA ALA A 650 19.71 -50.13 34.24
C ALA A 650 19.66 -50.23 35.78
N PRO A 651 18.66 -49.62 36.45
CA PRO A 651 18.26 -50.03 37.80
C PRO A 651 16.91 -50.77 37.85
N ALA A 652 16.97 -51.93 38.52
CA ALA A 652 16.02 -52.61 39.41
C ALA A 652 14.49 -52.52 39.21
N ARG A 653 13.88 -53.70 39.02
CA ARG A 653 12.50 -54.04 39.41
C ARG A 653 12.44 -54.43 40.91
N PRO A 654 11.32 -54.20 41.61
CA PRO A 654 10.94 -55.00 42.76
C PRO A 654 10.02 -56.17 42.38
N ALA A 655 9.88 -57.08 43.34
CA ALA A 655 9.52 -58.48 43.22
C ALA A 655 8.04 -58.80 42.92
N GLN A 656 7.88 -60.02 42.43
CA GLN A 656 6.63 -60.77 42.25
C GLN A 656 5.91 -61.02 43.58
N GLU A 657 4.59 -60.83 43.58
CA GLU A 657 3.68 -61.64 44.39
C GLU A 657 2.73 -62.41 43.47
N ARG A 658 2.72 -63.74 43.64
CA ARG A 658 1.94 -64.71 42.87
C ARG A 658 0.49 -64.72 43.37
N ARG A 659 -0.49 -64.65 42.46
CA ARG A 659 -1.86 -65.18 42.67
C ARG A 659 -2.34 -65.97 41.43
N PRO A 660 -3.12 -67.05 41.61
CA PRO A 660 -3.42 -68.06 40.59
C PRO A 660 -4.59 -67.68 39.66
N PRO A 661 -4.73 -68.31 38.47
CA PRO A 661 -5.80 -68.04 37.49
C PRO A 661 -6.97 -69.07 37.62
N PRO A 662 -8.09 -68.99 36.86
CA PRO A 662 -9.39 -68.56 37.37
C PRO A 662 -10.50 -69.64 37.33
N ALA A 663 -11.53 -69.47 38.16
CA ALA A 663 -12.75 -70.28 38.13
C ALA A 663 -13.79 -69.70 37.15
N ARG A 664 -14.28 -70.53 36.22
CA ARG A 664 -15.41 -70.26 35.30
C ARG A 664 -16.76 -70.36 36.04
N PRO A 665 -17.75 -69.50 35.76
CA PRO A 665 -19.16 -69.82 35.97
C PRO A 665 -19.87 -70.18 34.65
N ARG A 666 -20.81 -71.12 34.78
CA ARG A 666 -21.63 -71.78 33.74
C ARG A 666 -22.64 -70.84 33.02
N PRO A 667 -23.13 -71.23 31.83
CA PRO A 667 -24.08 -70.44 31.03
C PRO A 667 -25.52 -70.55 31.56
N GLN A 668 -26.24 -69.42 31.53
CA GLN A 668 -27.68 -69.33 31.78
C GLN A 668 -28.49 -69.79 30.56
N ARG A 669 -29.52 -70.61 30.80
CA ARG A 669 -30.63 -70.91 29.87
C ARG A 669 -31.83 -69.99 30.17
N PRO A 670 -32.71 -69.72 29.19
CA PRO A 670 -33.81 -68.75 29.28
C PRO A 670 -35.14 -69.39 29.75
N HIS A 671 -36.03 -68.59 30.35
CA HIS A 671 -37.46 -68.86 30.56
C HIS A 671 -38.21 -67.52 30.81
N PRO A 672 -39.54 -67.44 30.62
CA PRO A 672 -40.46 -68.35 29.92
C PRO A 672 -40.93 -67.80 28.54
#